data_AF-A0A944TRT0-F1
#
_entry.id   AF-A0A944TRT0-F1
#
_cell.length_a   1.000
_cell.length_b   1.000
_cell.length_c   1.000
_cell.angle_alpha   90.00
_cell.angle_beta   90.00
_cell.angle_gamma   90.00
#
_symmetry.space_group_name_H-M   'P 1'
#
loop_
_entity.id
_entity.type
_entity.pdbx_description
1 polymer ?
#
loop_
_entity_poly.entity_id
_entity_poly.type
_entity_poly.pdbx_seq_one_letter_code
_entity_poly.pdbx_strand_id
1 'polypeptide(L)'
;MKIAISFFLLINAVTASEFNIQERIETQNYSLSVYKDVFGKAEFGLRENFKETFKNQKRKNRKKILSFIGNFDGLIPEKILRPLVYWRFIESKPENVANVLTYHMLYKLNVLRDHIDHPLGSERKMASKLLQELTQFSEINTKNIFSTSFIDLKEKGELISKLEDSIAFERAIKETHLITVQLSKKLPQISPYSLSSLGFIPGNSVKVVSKNDVALSRITWLNEHVIFNGGKLDWSQPYMSMPLVRDDNGHPAFKNDPIFTQMRDMVLAAKDSIFIDIFLFGGTMGATFAKFLIDQALLKKKINPNFKVLLLHDYATNYNMKEEMMPIFRYIKNRIENEIEVKNCVSLLQANIQRHPPGIPFGITNLIPKTDEVFHEIEKRNTYYESKIDHSKVFVIDANTNHPQAYFGSKNWSDHSGAYYYDNVLFVEGPAAALVQASYYRDVQAALTEDELELKWFFYKDEGFDNKAYLERKEEILSWMKIKKKSYPHLGKTSVRLAEADVDGTVKNVRNILVDMISKAERNIYMEQLFIYDKYIVDALIKRKLQIPTLDIKILADHNGNFGMNGLPNTLFLKEMIDNKIEIRARRLLGVTAKFPNGTEQKYHQENHRKITSIDGKVILGGSSNLNPDTLQGSFREFGAQVFSTDEAVSFEADFLKDWADHKKTHAMDIENFRAKIGGKELSKEISALINSIGSALFRAKDRLERRF
;
A
#
# COMPACT_ATOMS: atom_id res chain seq x y z
N MET A 1 3.66 70.01 19.50
CA MET A 1 2.40 69.31 19.86
C MET A 1 2.40 67.98 19.13
N LYS A 2 2.37 66.87 19.88
CA LYS A 2 2.61 65.50 19.41
C LYS A 2 1.51 65.03 18.44
N ILE A 3 1.87 64.48 17.29
CA ILE A 3 1.01 63.55 16.54
C ILE A 3 1.82 62.27 16.31
N ALA A 4 1.36 61.21 16.97
CA ALA A 4 1.86 59.86 16.85
C ALA A 4 1.40 59.27 15.52
N ILE A 5 2.35 58.84 14.69
CA ILE A 5 2.07 57.96 13.55
C ILE A 5 2.33 56.53 14.04
N SER A 6 1.27 55.90 14.54
CA SER A 6 1.20 54.44 14.63
C SER A 6 1.00 53.89 13.23
N PHE A 7 2.08 53.39 12.64
CA PHE A 7 2.02 52.58 11.42
C PHE A 7 1.36 51.25 11.79
N PHE A 8 0.07 51.15 11.46
CA PHE A 8 -0.69 49.91 11.49
C PHE A 8 -0.09 48.95 10.46
N LEU A 9 0.85 48.12 10.90
CA LEU A 9 1.26 46.89 10.22
C LEU A 9 0.06 45.93 10.23
N LEU A 10 -0.84 46.10 9.26
CA LEU A 10 -1.79 45.09 8.84
C LEU A 10 -1.01 43.96 8.15
N ILE A 11 -0.35 43.14 8.97
CA ILE A 11 0.00 41.77 8.61
C ILE A 11 -1.35 41.07 8.47
N ASN A 12 -1.85 40.96 7.25
CA ASN A 12 -2.80 39.90 6.90
C ASN A 12 -2.08 38.59 7.21
N ALA A 13 -2.25 38.08 8.42
CA ALA A 13 -1.98 36.70 8.74
C ALA A 13 -2.92 35.88 7.86
N VAL A 14 -2.44 35.52 6.66
CA VAL A 14 -3.03 34.46 5.86
C VAL A 14 -2.91 33.23 6.74
N THR A 15 -3.97 32.91 7.49
CA THR A 15 -4.03 31.68 8.27
C THR A 15 -3.84 30.55 7.27
N ALA A 16 -2.69 29.87 7.33
CA ALA A 16 -2.42 28.74 6.47
C ALA A 16 -3.58 27.75 6.63
N SER A 17 -4.18 27.33 5.52
CA SER A 17 -5.27 26.36 5.56
C SER A 17 -4.79 25.07 6.22
N GLU A 18 -5.56 24.56 7.17
CA GLU A 18 -5.24 23.34 7.90
C GLU A 18 -6.09 22.14 7.47
N PHE A 19 -5.47 20.95 7.52
CA PHE A 19 -6.09 19.65 7.35
C PHE A 19 -6.30 18.98 8.71
N ASN A 20 -7.53 18.58 9.03
CA ASN A 20 -7.85 17.84 10.26
C ASN A 20 -7.53 16.35 10.06
N ILE A 21 -6.39 15.90 10.59
CA ILE A 21 -5.93 14.52 10.46
C ILE A 21 -6.66 13.57 11.42
N GLN A 22 -7.05 14.06 12.60
CA GLN A 22 -7.61 13.25 13.68
C GLN A 22 -8.95 12.66 13.23
N GLU A 23 -9.75 13.51 12.58
CA GLU A 23 -11.00 13.14 11.93
C GLU A 23 -10.85 11.96 10.95
N ARG A 24 -9.74 11.90 10.19
CA ARG A 24 -9.47 10.79 9.25
C ARG A 24 -9.09 9.51 9.99
N ILE A 25 -8.20 9.63 10.97
CA ILE A 25 -7.74 8.50 11.79
C ILE A 25 -8.92 7.88 12.54
N GLU A 26 -9.79 8.67 13.14
CA GLU A 26 -10.97 8.20 13.87
C GLU A 26 -11.96 7.48 12.94
N THR A 27 -12.22 8.05 11.75
CA THR A 27 -13.06 7.42 10.73
C THR A 27 -12.53 6.04 10.31
N GLN A 28 -11.21 5.94 10.08
CA GLN A 28 -10.56 4.67 9.72
C GLN A 28 -10.60 3.68 10.88
N ASN A 29 -10.25 4.10 12.10
CA ASN A 29 -10.28 3.26 13.30
C ASN A 29 -11.66 2.65 13.53
N TYR A 30 -12.71 3.45 13.42
CA TYR A 30 -14.08 2.94 13.52
C TYR A 30 -14.38 1.94 12.40
N SER A 31 -14.09 2.29 11.14
CA SER A 31 -14.32 1.39 9.99
C SER A 31 -13.66 0.02 10.16
N LEU A 32 -12.45 -0.01 10.70
CA LEU A 32 -11.68 -1.22 10.97
C LEU A 32 -12.27 -2.02 12.14
N SER A 33 -12.66 -1.33 13.22
CA SER A 33 -13.24 -1.97 14.42
C SER A 33 -14.50 -2.78 14.11
N VAL A 34 -15.32 -2.33 13.15
CA VAL A 34 -16.57 -2.99 12.74
C VAL A 34 -16.42 -3.87 11.49
N TYR A 35 -15.20 -4.00 10.93
CA TYR A 35 -14.97 -4.78 9.69
C TYR A 35 -15.50 -6.22 9.80
N LYS A 36 -15.29 -6.87 10.96
CA LYS A 36 -15.74 -8.25 11.21
C LYS A 36 -17.26 -8.40 11.14
N ASP A 37 -18.00 -7.34 11.48
CA ASP A 37 -19.47 -7.34 11.49
C ASP A 37 -20.07 -7.03 10.14
N VAL A 38 -19.37 -6.26 9.31
CA VAL A 38 -19.86 -5.80 8.00
C VAL A 38 -19.36 -6.66 6.85
N PHE A 39 -18.08 -7.06 6.86
CA PHE A 39 -17.44 -7.77 5.74
C PHE A 39 -16.67 -9.03 6.14
N GLY A 40 -16.30 -9.18 7.42
CA GLY A 40 -15.29 -10.16 7.83
C GLY A 40 -15.74 -11.61 8.02
N LYS A 41 -17.02 -11.94 7.83
CA LYS A 41 -17.50 -13.34 7.84
C LYS A 41 -17.82 -13.85 6.44
N ALA A 42 -17.40 -15.06 6.13
CA ALA A 42 -17.64 -15.66 4.82
C ALA A 42 -19.14 -15.87 4.53
N GLU A 43 -19.93 -16.15 5.57
CA GLU A 43 -21.37 -16.44 5.54
C GLU A 43 -22.22 -15.29 4.99
N PHE A 44 -21.75 -14.05 5.09
CA PHE A 44 -22.42 -12.89 4.49
C PHE A 44 -21.50 -12.08 3.57
N GLY A 45 -20.18 -12.20 3.69
CA GLY A 45 -19.23 -11.56 2.79
C GLY A 45 -19.44 -12.07 1.37
N LEU A 46 -19.52 -13.39 1.19
CA LEU A 46 -19.68 -14.02 -0.12
C LEU A 46 -21.14 -14.30 -0.44
N ARG A 47 -21.56 -13.92 -1.66
CA ARG A 47 -22.94 -14.10 -2.12
C ARG A 47 -23.37 -15.57 -2.12
N GLU A 48 -22.51 -16.48 -2.56
CA GLU A 48 -22.85 -17.92 -2.62
C GLU A 48 -22.96 -18.54 -1.23
N ASN A 49 -22.02 -18.25 -0.32
CA ASN A 49 -22.12 -18.71 1.07
C ASN A 49 -23.38 -18.14 1.75
N PHE A 50 -23.73 -16.88 1.50
CA PHE A 50 -24.97 -16.31 2.04
C PHE A 50 -26.22 -17.03 1.52
N LYS A 51 -26.25 -17.43 0.24
CA LYS A 51 -27.33 -18.25 -0.31
C LYS A 51 -27.42 -19.61 0.38
N GLU A 52 -26.30 -20.25 0.68
CA GLU A 52 -26.25 -21.51 1.43
C GLU A 52 -26.78 -21.31 2.86
N THR A 53 -26.26 -20.31 3.58
CA THR A 53 -26.73 -19.93 4.93
C THR A 53 -28.23 -19.64 4.97
N PHE A 54 -28.74 -18.94 3.95
CA PHE A 54 -30.17 -18.67 3.78
C PHE A 54 -30.99 -19.95 3.51
N LYS A 55 -30.51 -20.83 2.62
CA LYS A 55 -31.19 -22.10 2.28
C LYS A 55 -31.35 -23.02 3.50
N ASN A 56 -30.39 -22.99 4.41
CA ASN A 56 -30.39 -23.77 5.64
C ASN A 56 -31.41 -23.27 6.68
N GLN A 57 -32.07 -22.13 6.44
CA GLN A 57 -33.10 -21.60 7.34
C GLN A 57 -34.46 -22.31 7.20
N LYS A 58 -35.18 -22.41 8.32
CA LYS A 58 -36.58 -22.91 8.35
C LYS A 58 -37.47 -22.10 7.39
N ARG A 59 -38.46 -22.75 6.76
CA ARG A 59 -39.37 -22.12 5.77
C ARG A 59 -40.00 -20.81 6.27
N LYS A 60 -40.44 -20.77 7.54
CA LYS A 60 -40.99 -19.57 8.19
C LYS A 60 -39.98 -18.42 8.22
N ASN A 61 -38.73 -18.71 8.59
CA ASN A 61 -37.66 -17.71 8.65
C ASN A 61 -37.27 -17.22 7.24
N ARG A 62 -37.17 -18.14 6.26
CA ARG A 62 -36.92 -17.79 4.85
C ARG A 62 -37.95 -16.80 4.29
N LYS A 63 -39.25 -16.98 4.59
CA LYS A 63 -40.29 -16.03 4.18
C LYS A 63 -40.06 -14.63 4.78
N LYS A 64 -39.72 -14.54 6.07
CA LYS A 64 -39.41 -13.25 6.73
C LYS A 64 -38.21 -12.58 6.08
N ILE A 65 -37.13 -13.33 5.87
CA ILE A 65 -35.91 -12.83 5.23
C ILE A 65 -36.19 -12.34 3.80
N LEU A 66 -36.93 -13.10 2.99
CA LEU A 66 -37.27 -12.68 1.62
C LEU A 66 -38.15 -11.44 1.59
N SER A 67 -39.10 -11.32 2.52
CA SER A 67 -39.91 -10.10 2.67
C SER A 67 -39.02 -8.90 3.00
N PHE A 68 -38.11 -9.05 3.97
CA PHE A 68 -37.17 -8.00 4.35
C PHE A 68 -36.25 -7.60 3.18
N ILE A 69 -35.66 -8.57 2.49
CA ILE A 69 -34.81 -8.31 1.31
C ILE A 69 -35.61 -7.57 0.24
N GLY A 70 -36.81 -8.03 -0.10
CA GLY A 70 -37.66 -7.37 -1.11
C GLY A 70 -38.02 -5.93 -0.75
N ASN A 71 -38.13 -5.61 0.55
CA ASN A 71 -38.44 -4.28 1.03
C ASN A 71 -37.25 -3.29 0.99
N PHE A 72 -36.01 -3.79 0.91
CA PHE A 72 -34.80 -2.97 0.90
C PHE A 72 -33.91 -3.15 -0.32
N ASP A 73 -34.24 -4.08 -1.22
CA ASP A 73 -33.58 -4.22 -2.50
C ASP A 73 -33.72 -2.90 -3.29
N GLY A 74 -32.62 -2.43 -3.85
CA GLY A 74 -32.53 -1.10 -4.49
C GLY A 74 -32.44 0.10 -3.53
N LEU A 75 -32.69 -0.05 -2.22
CA LEU A 75 -32.50 1.02 -1.23
C LEU A 75 -31.16 0.90 -0.48
N ILE A 76 -30.79 -0.32 -0.12
CA ILE A 76 -29.56 -0.64 0.61
C ILE A 76 -28.67 -1.52 -0.28
N PRO A 77 -27.38 -1.20 -0.46
CA PRO A 77 -26.48 -2.03 -1.25
C PRO A 77 -26.43 -3.48 -0.73
N GLU A 78 -26.38 -4.45 -1.65
CA GLU A 78 -26.36 -5.89 -1.31
C GLU A 78 -25.27 -6.24 -0.28
N LYS A 79 -24.10 -5.57 -0.36
CA LYS A 79 -22.97 -5.78 0.55
C LYS A 79 -23.24 -5.36 1.99
N ILE A 80 -24.22 -4.48 2.22
CA ILE A 80 -24.69 -4.05 3.55
C ILE A 80 -25.95 -4.82 3.95
N LEU A 81 -26.81 -5.14 2.99
CA LEU A 81 -28.06 -5.86 3.25
C LEU A 81 -27.81 -7.30 3.75
N ARG A 82 -26.79 -7.99 3.21
CA ARG A 82 -26.42 -9.36 3.66
C ARG A 82 -26.01 -9.44 5.13
N PRO A 83 -25.03 -8.66 5.64
CA PRO A 83 -24.69 -8.68 7.06
C PRO A 83 -25.87 -8.22 7.93
N LEU A 84 -26.67 -7.25 7.47
CA LEU A 84 -27.87 -6.81 8.19
C LEU A 84 -28.88 -7.96 8.36
N VAL A 85 -29.16 -8.71 7.29
CA VAL A 85 -30.04 -9.90 7.34
C VAL A 85 -29.44 -10.98 8.23
N TYR A 86 -28.14 -11.22 8.12
CA TYR A 86 -27.45 -12.24 8.89
C TYR A 86 -27.59 -11.98 10.39
N TRP A 87 -27.19 -10.80 10.84
CA TRP A 87 -27.23 -10.43 12.26
C TRP A 87 -28.64 -10.16 12.79
N ARG A 88 -29.64 -9.98 11.93
CA ARG A 88 -31.03 -9.76 12.36
C ARG A 88 -31.85 -11.06 12.42
N PHE A 89 -31.71 -11.92 11.42
CA PHE A 89 -32.64 -13.05 11.22
C PHE A 89 -31.97 -14.43 11.28
N ILE A 90 -30.64 -14.51 11.20
CA ILE A 90 -29.91 -15.79 11.13
C ILE A 90 -29.15 -16.04 12.44
N GLU A 91 -28.20 -15.17 12.77
CA GLU A 91 -27.44 -15.20 14.03
C GLU A 91 -27.75 -13.91 14.78
N SER A 92 -28.96 -13.83 15.37
CA SER A 92 -29.49 -12.57 15.91
C SER A 92 -28.57 -11.93 16.97
N LYS A 93 -27.97 -10.78 16.65
CA LYS A 93 -27.12 -9.97 17.53
C LYS A 93 -27.39 -8.48 17.33
N PRO A 94 -28.18 -7.84 18.22
CA PRO A 94 -28.55 -6.42 18.09
C PRO A 94 -27.34 -5.47 18.02
N GLU A 95 -26.24 -5.79 18.71
CA GLU A 95 -25.01 -5.00 18.67
C GLU A 95 -24.36 -5.01 17.27
N ASN A 96 -24.31 -6.16 16.59
CA ASN A 96 -23.78 -6.25 15.23
C ASN A 96 -24.73 -5.59 14.22
N VAL A 97 -26.05 -5.66 14.43
CA VAL A 97 -27.04 -4.91 13.62
C VAL A 97 -26.79 -3.40 13.75
N ALA A 98 -26.58 -2.90 14.97
CA ALA A 98 -26.26 -1.49 15.21
C ALA A 98 -24.96 -1.07 14.50
N ASN A 99 -23.92 -1.91 14.55
CA ASN A 99 -22.66 -1.68 13.85
C ASN A 99 -22.84 -1.59 12.34
N VAL A 100 -23.61 -2.50 11.73
CA VAL A 100 -23.89 -2.47 10.27
C VAL A 100 -24.64 -1.20 9.86
N LEU A 101 -25.65 -0.80 10.62
CA LEU A 101 -26.43 0.42 10.33
C LEU A 101 -25.60 1.69 10.49
N THR A 102 -24.84 1.79 11.59
CA THR A 102 -23.95 2.93 11.88
C THR A 102 -22.87 3.05 10.81
N TYR A 103 -22.24 1.93 10.44
CA TYR A 103 -21.26 1.89 9.36
C TYR A 103 -21.85 2.38 8.04
N HIS A 104 -23.03 1.90 7.65
CA HIS A 104 -23.66 2.29 6.38
C HIS A 104 -23.99 3.79 6.32
N MET A 105 -24.48 4.35 7.43
CA MET A 105 -24.74 5.79 7.53
C MET A 105 -23.45 6.60 7.40
N LEU A 106 -22.40 6.25 8.16
CA LEU A 106 -21.10 6.92 8.09
C LEU A 106 -20.46 6.75 6.70
N TYR A 107 -20.58 5.58 6.08
CA TYR A 107 -20.08 5.31 4.74
C TYR A 107 -20.68 6.26 3.70
N LYS A 108 -21.99 6.54 3.77
CA LYS A 108 -22.62 7.53 2.88
C LYS A 108 -22.09 8.94 3.10
N LEU A 109 -21.82 9.33 4.35
CA LEU A 109 -21.19 10.62 4.62
C LEU A 109 -19.75 10.66 4.08
N ASN A 110 -19.01 9.54 4.13
CA ASN A 110 -17.69 9.42 3.50
C ASN A 110 -17.74 9.50 1.97
N VAL A 111 -18.79 8.98 1.33
CA VAL A 111 -19.02 9.15 -0.12
C VAL A 111 -19.21 10.63 -0.46
N LEU A 112 -20.01 11.36 0.34
CA LEU A 112 -20.18 12.82 0.18
C LEU A 112 -18.88 13.58 0.41
N ARG A 113 -18.15 13.24 1.48
CA ARG A 113 -16.82 13.80 1.77
C ARG A 113 -15.89 13.66 0.58
N ASP A 114 -15.76 12.44 0.05
CA ASP A 114 -14.86 12.17 -1.07
C ASP A 114 -15.29 12.95 -2.31
N HIS A 115 -16.59 13.13 -2.54
CA HIS A 115 -17.08 13.95 -3.66
C HIS A 115 -16.77 15.45 -3.47
N ILE A 116 -16.97 15.99 -2.26
CA ILE A 116 -16.65 17.38 -1.92
C ILE A 116 -15.14 17.64 -2.03
N ASP A 117 -14.32 16.74 -1.49
CA ASP A 117 -12.87 16.87 -1.43
C ASP A 117 -12.18 16.42 -2.75
N HIS A 118 -12.93 15.91 -3.74
CA HIS A 118 -12.35 15.41 -5.00
C HIS A 118 -11.64 16.54 -5.75
N PRO A 119 -10.33 16.41 -6.06
CA PRO A 119 -9.54 17.50 -6.66
C PRO A 119 -10.07 17.94 -8.02
N LEU A 120 -10.59 16.99 -8.80
CA LEU A 120 -11.20 17.21 -10.12
C LEU A 120 -12.74 17.25 -10.07
N GLY A 121 -13.34 17.26 -8.87
CA GLY A 121 -14.79 17.17 -8.70
C GLY A 121 -15.53 18.48 -8.97
N SER A 122 -16.75 18.35 -9.47
CA SER A 122 -17.74 19.44 -9.60
C SER A 122 -18.72 19.44 -8.41
N GLU A 123 -19.71 20.34 -8.41
CA GLU A 123 -20.88 20.30 -7.50
C GLU A 123 -20.60 20.39 -5.98
N ARG A 124 -19.38 20.75 -5.56
CA ARG A 124 -18.96 20.79 -4.15
C ARG A 124 -19.95 21.50 -3.22
N LYS A 125 -20.45 22.68 -3.61
CA LYS A 125 -21.42 23.45 -2.81
C LYS A 125 -22.75 22.71 -2.61
N MET A 126 -23.25 22.05 -3.66
CA MET A 126 -24.49 21.28 -3.59
C MET A 126 -24.30 20.06 -2.68
N ALA A 127 -23.17 19.38 -2.79
CA ALA A 127 -22.84 18.25 -1.94
C ALA A 127 -22.62 18.64 -0.47
N SER A 128 -22.00 19.80 -0.18
CA SER A 128 -21.89 20.33 1.18
C SER A 128 -23.26 20.67 1.78
N LYS A 129 -24.18 21.24 0.99
CA LYS A 129 -25.55 21.50 1.44
C LYS A 129 -26.28 20.19 1.73
N LEU A 130 -26.15 19.20 0.85
CA LEU A 130 -26.75 17.88 1.07
C LEU A 130 -26.17 17.20 2.32
N LEU A 131 -24.87 17.34 2.60
CA LEU A 131 -24.26 16.86 3.84
C LEU A 131 -24.96 17.47 5.08
N GLN A 132 -25.12 18.80 5.11
CA GLN A 132 -25.83 19.50 6.19
C GLN A 132 -27.30 19.04 6.31
N GLU A 133 -28.00 18.91 5.18
CA GLU A 133 -29.40 18.45 5.14
C GLU A 133 -29.56 17.03 5.69
N LEU A 134 -28.65 16.11 5.34
CA LEU A 134 -28.73 14.71 5.75
C LEU A 134 -28.39 14.50 7.23
N THR A 135 -27.50 15.33 7.80
CA THR A 135 -27.10 15.20 9.20
C THR A 135 -27.84 16.17 10.13
N GLN A 136 -28.56 17.16 9.60
CA GLN A 136 -29.26 18.21 10.35
C GLN A 136 -28.34 19.10 11.21
N PHE A 137 -27.04 19.14 10.88
CA PHE A 137 -26.05 19.98 11.56
C PHE A 137 -25.60 21.09 10.61
N SER A 138 -25.78 22.36 10.98
CA SER A 138 -25.40 23.50 10.11
C SER A 138 -23.89 23.63 9.93
N GLU A 139 -23.12 23.37 10.99
CA GLU A 139 -21.66 23.57 11.02
C GLU A 139 -20.86 22.37 10.49
N ILE A 140 -21.53 21.30 10.05
CA ILE A 140 -20.85 20.11 9.53
C ILE A 140 -20.17 20.42 8.19
N ASN A 141 -18.97 19.89 8.03
CA ASN A 141 -18.18 19.96 6.81
C ASN A 141 -17.22 18.77 6.74
N THR A 142 -16.42 18.68 5.68
CA THR A 142 -15.53 17.52 5.48
C THR A 142 -14.43 17.38 6.53
N LYS A 143 -14.19 18.38 7.39
CA LYS A 143 -13.19 18.35 8.46
C LYS A 143 -13.72 17.86 9.81
N ASN A 144 -15.02 17.63 9.97
CA ASN A 144 -15.63 17.31 11.26
C ASN A 144 -16.85 16.36 11.17
N ILE A 145 -16.97 15.55 10.11
CA ILE A 145 -18.10 14.62 9.91
C ILE A 145 -18.21 13.64 11.09
N PHE A 146 -17.15 12.89 11.36
CA PHE A 146 -17.05 11.91 12.42
C PHE A 146 -17.25 12.56 13.78
N SER A 147 -16.45 13.58 14.11
CA SER A 147 -16.52 14.26 15.40
C SER A 147 -17.88 14.92 15.68
N THR A 148 -18.62 15.37 14.66
CA THR A 148 -19.94 15.99 14.82
C THR A 148 -21.09 14.99 14.81
N SER A 149 -21.06 14.00 13.90
CA SER A 149 -22.23 13.14 13.63
C SER A 149 -22.15 11.75 14.24
N PHE A 150 -20.95 11.23 14.56
CA PHE A 150 -20.79 9.81 14.87
C PHE A 150 -21.62 9.33 16.06
N ILE A 151 -21.74 10.13 17.13
CA ILE A 151 -22.53 9.78 18.31
C ILE A 151 -24.01 9.61 17.92
N ASP A 152 -24.59 10.58 17.20
CA ASP A 152 -25.97 10.51 16.70
C ASP A 152 -26.18 9.31 15.76
N LEU A 153 -25.24 9.03 14.86
CA LEU A 153 -25.31 7.87 13.98
C LEU A 153 -25.32 6.55 14.78
N LYS A 154 -24.47 6.45 15.81
CA LYS A 154 -24.36 5.28 16.67
C LYS A 154 -25.65 5.07 17.48
N GLU A 155 -26.16 6.12 18.12
CA GLU A 155 -27.41 6.07 18.87
C GLU A 155 -28.59 5.65 18.00
N LYS A 156 -28.70 6.20 16.77
CA LYS A 156 -29.71 5.77 15.79
C LYS A 156 -29.58 4.29 15.45
N GLY A 157 -28.36 3.81 15.20
CA GLY A 157 -28.11 2.38 14.93
C GLY A 157 -28.56 1.47 16.08
N GLU A 158 -28.24 1.87 17.32
CA GLU A 158 -28.60 1.13 18.54
C GLU A 158 -30.11 1.15 18.83
N LEU A 159 -30.78 2.28 18.61
CA LEU A 159 -32.23 2.39 18.79
C LEU A 159 -32.98 1.51 17.80
N ILE A 160 -32.58 1.53 16.52
CA ILE A 160 -33.18 0.70 15.49
C ILE A 160 -32.95 -0.78 15.79
N SER A 161 -31.72 -1.17 16.19
CA SER A 161 -31.39 -2.59 16.39
C SER A 161 -32.16 -3.26 17.53
N LYS A 162 -32.57 -2.49 18.55
CA LYS A 162 -33.35 -2.95 19.70
C LYS A 162 -34.83 -3.20 19.40
N LEU A 163 -35.35 -2.79 18.23
CA LEU A 163 -36.74 -3.03 17.85
C LEU A 163 -36.96 -4.53 17.57
N GLU A 164 -37.69 -5.23 18.44
CA GLU A 164 -37.98 -6.67 18.26
C GLU A 164 -39.01 -6.91 17.15
N ASP A 165 -40.01 -6.04 17.03
CA ASP A 165 -41.01 -6.13 15.98
C ASP A 165 -40.40 -5.85 14.60
N SER A 166 -40.67 -6.76 13.65
CA SER A 166 -40.08 -6.66 12.32
C SER A 166 -40.67 -5.48 11.53
N ILE A 167 -41.95 -5.17 11.70
CA ILE A 167 -42.58 -4.05 10.99
C ILE A 167 -42.03 -2.72 11.51
N ALA A 168 -41.92 -2.57 12.83
CA ALA A 168 -41.31 -1.39 13.47
C ALA A 168 -39.85 -1.21 13.04
N PHE A 169 -39.06 -2.29 13.02
CA PHE A 169 -37.67 -2.28 12.55
C PHE A 169 -37.58 -1.80 11.09
N GLU A 170 -38.38 -2.38 10.19
CA GLU A 170 -38.38 -2.00 8.78
C GLU A 170 -38.81 -0.54 8.57
N ARG A 171 -39.84 -0.10 9.30
CA ARG A 171 -40.30 1.29 9.26
C ARG A 171 -39.21 2.25 9.73
N ALA A 172 -38.54 1.96 10.85
CA ALA A 172 -37.48 2.81 11.38
C ALA A 172 -36.30 2.96 10.40
N ILE A 173 -35.92 1.87 9.70
CA ILE A 173 -34.94 1.94 8.62
C ILE A 173 -35.43 2.84 7.47
N LYS A 174 -36.68 2.69 7.04
CA LYS A 174 -37.26 3.47 5.93
C LYS A 174 -37.34 4.97 6.26
N GLU A 175 -37.71 5.31 7.49
CA GLU A 175 -37.85 6.68 7.99
C GLU A 175 -36.49 7.34 8.27
N THR A 176 -35.44 6.55 8.49
CA THR A 176 -34.07 7.08 8.63
C THR A 176 -33.50 7.43 7.26
N HIS A 177 -33.71 8.68 6.83
CA HIS A 177 -33.38 9.15 5.48
C HIS A 177 -31.93 8.85 5.05
N LEU A 178 -30.95 8.99 5.97
CA LEU A 178 -29.55 8.69 5.66
C LEU A 178 -29.34 7.23 5.23
N ILE A 179 -30.13 6.26 5.75
CA ILE A 179 -30.02 4.85 5.36
C ILE A 179 -30.58 4.62 3.94
N THR A 180 -31.65 5.31 3.56
CA THR A 180 -32.39 5.04 2.31
C THR A 180 -32.08 5.98 1.15
N VAL A 181 -31.45 7.13 1.41
CA VAL A 181 -31.14 8.12 0.37
C VAL A 181 -30.24 7.53 -0.72
N GLN A 182 -30.61 7.74 -1.99
CA GLN A 182 -29.77 7.43 -3.14
C GLN A 182 -29.04 8.70 -3.56
N LEU A 183 -27.77 8.83 -3.17
CA LEU A 183 -26.99 10.05 -3.41
C LEU A 183 -26.92 10.43 -4.90
N SER A 184 -26.84 9.46 -5.80
CA SER A 184 -26.81 9.68 -7.26
C SER A 184 -28.07 10.33 -7.83
N LYS A 185 -29.23 10.22 -7.16
CA LYS A 185 -30.45 10.95 -7.56
C LYS A 185 -30.40 12.43 -7.20
N LYS A 186 -29.57 12.81 -6.21
CA LYS A 186 -29.40 14.18 -5.74
C LYS A 186 -28.16 14.85 -6.36
N LEU A 187 -27.13 14.07 -6.62
CA LEU A 187 -25.85 14.48 -7.20
C LEU A 187 -25.51 13.51 -8.35
N PRO A 188 -25.92 13.80 -9.60
CA PRO A 188 -25.75 12.86 -10.71
C PRO A 188 -24.30 12.43 -10.98
N GLN A 189 -23.32 13.30 -10.65
CA GLN A 189 -21.89 13.06 -10.84
C GLN A 189 -21.23 12.32 -9.66
N ILE A 190 -21.97 11.98 -8.59
CA ILE A 190 -21.37 11.35 -7.41
C ILE A 190 -20.99 9.89 -7.71
N SER A 191 -19.78 9.51 -7.33
CA SER A 191 -19.39 8.10 -7.31
C SER A 191 -20.19 7.39 -6.20
N PRO A 192 -20.76 6.19 -6.44
CA PRO A 192 -21.59 5.51 -5.44
C PRO A 192 -20.76 4.85 -4.33
N TYR A 193 -19.46 5.15 -4.25
CA TYR A 193 -18.51 4.54 -3.34
C TYR A 193 -17.43 5.52 -2.88
N SER A 194 -16.87 5.24 -1.71
CA SER A 194 -15.59 5.77 -1.25
C SER A 194 -14.52 4.67 -1.39
N LEU A 195 -13.32 5.07 -1.81
CA LEU A 195 -12.19 4.16 -2.05
C LEU A 195 -11.22 4.08 -0.86
N SER A 196 -11.40 4.92 0.15
CA SER A 196 -10.56 4.93 1.35
C SER A 196 -11.30 5.59 2.50
N SER A 197 -11.27 4.98 3.69
CA SER A 197 -11.79 5.61 4.90
C SER A 197 -11.05 6.91 5.26
N LEU A 198 -9.81 7.07 4.80
CA LEU A 198 -9.03 8.32 4.96
C LEU A 198 -9.41 9.40 3.93
N GLY A 199 -10.01 9.02 2.81
CA GLY A 199 -10.47 9.94 1.77
C GLY A 199 -9.33 10.66 1.04
N PHE A 200 -9.60 11.87 0.56
CA PHE A 200 -8.60 12.76 -0.01
C PHE A 200 -7.91 13.59 1.06
N ILE A 201 -6.62 13.81 0.86
CA ILE A 201 -5.71 14.52 1.75
C ILE A 201 -5.13 15.69 0.96
N PRO A 202 -5.73 16.90 1.02
CA PRO A 202 -5.19 18.09 0.37
C PRO A 202 -3.95 18.62 1.10
N GLY A 203 -3.28 19.59 0.49
CA GLY A 203 -2.27 20.39 1.16
C GLY A 203 -0.85 19.84 1.12
N ASN A 204 -0.51 18.96 0.17
CA ASN A 204 0.80 18.32 0.10
C ASN A 204 1.68 18.94 -1.01
N SER A 205 2.99 18.86 -0.81
CA SER A 205 3.98 18.90 -1.88
C SER A 205 4.33 17.46 -2.23
N VAL A 206 4.36 17.11 -3.52
CA VAL A 206 4.65 15.74 -3.98
C VAL A 206 5.62 15.80 -5.14
N LYS A 207 6.62 14.92 -5.12
CA LYS A 207 7.56 14.70 -6.20
C LYS A 207 7.61 13.22 -6.57
N VAL A 208 7.53 12.92 -7.86
CA VAL A 208 7.73 11.59 -8.42
C VAL A 208 9.19 11.48 -8.85
N VAL A 209 9.94 10.58 -8.22
CA VAL A 209 11.35 10.36 -8.55
C VAL A 209 11.46 9.01 -9.27
N SER A 210 11.66 9.06 -10.59
CA SER A 210 11.79 7.87 -11.45
C SER A 210 13.16 7.74 -12.12
N LYS A 211 14.05 8.74 -11.96
CA LYS A 211 15.42 8.67 -12.46
C LYS A 211 16.26 7.78 -11.54
N ASN A 212 16.99 6.84 -12.12
CA ASN A 212 17.86 5.88 -11.43
C ASN A 212 19.25 5.89 -12.08
N ASP A 213 20.31 5.58 -11.32
CA ASP A 213 21.65 5.28 -11.87
C ASP A 213 21.80 3.78 -12.10
N VAL A 214 21.51 3.35 -13.32
CA VAL A 214 21.46 1.94 -13.76
C VAL A 214 22.61 1.57 -14.69
N ALA A 215 23.72 2.33 -14.65
CA ALA A 215 24.85 2.13 -15.54
C ALA A 215 25.55 0.79 -15.30
N LEU A 216 26.18 0.24 -16.35
CA LEU A 216 26.97 -0.99 -16.19
C LEU A 216 28.13 -0.80 -15.19
N SER A 217 28.80 0.36 -15.20
CA SER A 217 29.88 0.69 -14.25
C SER A 217 29.43 0.64 -12.79
N ARG A 218 28.22 1.11 -12.50
CA ARG A 218 27.58 1.01 -11.18
C ARG A 218 27.45 -0.44 -10.74
N ILE A 219 26.91 -1.28 -11.62
CA ILE A 219 26.67 -2.70 -11.35
C ILE A 219 27.99 -3.46 -11.17
N THR A 220 28.97 -3.20 -12.04
CA THR A 220 30.31 -3.79 -11.92
C THR A 220 30.93 -3.45 -10.58
N TRP A 221 30.86 -2.17 -10.16
CA TRP A 221 31.36 -1.75 -8.85
C TRP A 221 30.69 -2.51 -7.70
N LEU A 222 29.37 -2.65 -7.72
CA LEU A 222 28.65 -3.39 -6.67
C LEU A 222 29.06 -4.88 -6.63
N ASN A 223 29.26 -5.51 -7.79
CA ASN A 223 29.74 -6.89 -7.88
C ASN A 223 31.15 -7.09 -7.33
N GLU A 224 32.03 -6.09 -7.49
CA GLU A 224 33.39 -6.13 -6.96
C GLU A 224 33.43 -5.98 -5.43
N HIS A 225 32.35 -5.47 -4.82
CA HIS A 225 32.25 -5.19 -3.39
C HIS A 225 31.15 -6.01 -2.69
N VAL A 226 30.81 -7.17 -3.26
CA VAL A 226 29.83 -8.13 -2.72
C VAL A 226 30.20 -8.57 -1.30
N ILE A 227 29.18 -8.74 -0.45
CA ILE A 227 29.35 -9.10 0.97
C ILE A 227 28.83 -10.51 1.31
N PHE A 228 28.48 -11.28 0.30
CA PHE A 228 28.01 -12.66 0.40
C PHE A 228 28.88 -13.56 -0.50
N ASN A 229 28.66 -14.88 -0.47
CA ASN A 229 29.49 -15.84 -1.23
C ASN A 229 31.01 -15.67 -0.97
N GLY A 230 31.40 -15.53 0.30
CA GLY A 230 32.81 -15.34 0.71
C GLY A 230 33.26 -13.87 0.78
N GLY A 231 32.43 -12.92 0.34
CA GLY A 231 32.62 -11.50 0.61
C GLY A 231 32.43 -11.14 2.08
N LYS A 232 32.97 -9.98 2.50
CA LYS A 232 32.84 -9.46 3.87
C LYS A 232 32.65 -7.94 3.84
N LEU A 233 31.88 -7.42 4.78
CA LEU A 233 31.82 -5.99 5.04
C LEU A 233 33.13 -5.51 5.65
N ASP A 234 33.73 -4.51 5.03
CA ASP A 234 34.87 -3.77 5.60
C ASP A 234 34.47 -2.33 5.89
N TRP A 235 34.02 -2.09 7.12
CA TRP A 235 33.56 -0.80 7.61
C TRP A 235 34.66 0.30 7.60
N SER A 236 35.93 -0.08 7.46
CA SER A 236 37.04 0.87 7.42
C SER A 236 37.24 1.50 6.04
N GLN A 237 36.65 0.93 5.00
CA GLN A 237 36.84 1.41 3.63
C GLN A 237 36.15 2.74 3.39
N PRO A 238 36.77 3.68 2.64
CA PRO A 238 36.19 5.00 2.37
C PRO A 238 34.81 4.94 1.72
N TYR A 239 34.55 3.93 0.89
CA TYR A 239 33.26 3.74 0.20
C TYR A 239 32.11 3.30 1.12
N MET A 240 32.38 2.95 2.39
CA MET A 240 31.35 2.63 3.39
C MET A 240 30.84 3.87 4.14
N SER A 241 31.31 5.07 3.75
CA SER A 241 30.85 6.34 4.30
C SER A 241 29.71 6.94 3.47
N MET A 242 28.84 7.70 4.14
CA MET A 242 27.77 8.44 3.49
C MET A 242 28.33 9.75 2.89
N PRO A 243 28.34 9.91 1.56
CA PRO A 243 28.73 11.18 0.94
C PRO A 243 27.66 12.25 1.25
N LEU A 244 28.08 13.43 1.72
CA LEU A 244 27.17 14.54 2.02
C LEU A 244 26.95 15.44 0.81
N VAL A 245 27.95 15.54 -0.06
CA VAL A 245 27.85 16.18 -1.38
C VAL A 245 28.31 15.23 -2.49
N ARG A 246 28.04 15.58 -3.76
CA ARG A 246 28.27 14.70 -4.92
C ARG A 246 29.74 14.28 -5.09
N ASP A 247 30.66 15.18 -4.80
CA ASP A 247 32.10 14.99 -5.00
C ASP A 247 32.80 14.40 -3.77
N ASP A 248 32.07 14.15 -2.68
CA ASP A 248 32.64 13.51 -1.48
C ASP A 248 33.09 12.07 -1.77
N ASN A 249 34.05 11.60 -1.00
CA ASN A 249 34.29 10.17 -0.86
C ASN A 249 33.07 9.49 -0.24
N GLY A 250 32.84 8.21 -0.55
CA GLY A 250 31.71 7.46 -0.01
C GLY A 250 31.03 6.55 -1.00
N HIS A 251 29.97 5.90 -0.52
CA HIS A 251 29.26 4.89 -1.29
C HIS A 251 28.63 5.52 -2.54
N PRO A 252 28.88 4.97 -3.74
CA PRO A 252 28.54 5.69 -4.96
C PRO A 252 27.03 5.90 -5.11
N ALA A 253 26.18 5.07 -4.49
CA ALA A 253 24.72 5.11 -4.70
C ALA A 253 24.14 6.43 -4.21
N PHE A 254 24.70 6.95 -3.12
CA PHE A 254 24.29 8.21 -2.49
C PHE A 254 24.96 9.45 -3.13
N LYS A 255 25.73 9.29 -4.22
CA LYS A 255 26.34 10.43 -4.94
C LYS A 255 25.46 10.96 -6.06
N ASN A 256 24.92 10.05 -6.88
CA ASN A 256 24.31 10.40 -8.18
C ASN A 256 22.88 9.90 -8.36
N ASP A 257 22.43 8.92 -7.57
CA ASP A 257 21.07 8.38 -7.71
C ASP A 257 20.08 9.23 -6.89
N PRO A 258 19.14 9.95 -7.54
CA PRO A 258 18.21 10.85 -6.85
C PRO A 258 17.34 10.16 -5.79
N ILE A 259 17.07 8.87 -5.96
CA ILE A 259 16.26 8.06 -5.06
C ILE A 259 17.00 7.89 -3.72
N PHE A 260 18.27 7.49 -3.77
CA PHE A 260 19.09 7.29 -2.57
C PHE A 260 19.56 8.60 -1.94
N THR A 261 19.85 9.64 -2.73
CA THR A 261 20.19 10.97 -2.18
C THR A 261 19.03 11.55 -1.37
N GLN A 262 17.79 11.35 -1.82
CA GLN A 262 16.62 11.81 -1.09
C GLN A 262 16.52 11.16 0.30
N MET A 263 16.85 9.87 0.42
CA MET A 263 16.88 9.19 1.72
C MET A 263 17.93 9.79 2.66
N ARG A 264 19.15 10.06 2.16
CA ARG A 264 20.18 10.75 2.94
C ARG A 264 19.68 12.11 3.42
N ASP A 265 19.09 12.89 2.51
CA ASP A 265 18.64 14.25 2.80
C ASP A 265 17.51 14.27 3.84
N MET A 266 16.62 13.26 3.83
CA MET A 266 15.59 13.08 4.86
C MET A 266 16.19 12.76 6.24
N VAL A 267 17.20 11.88 6.32
CA VAL A 267 17.90 11.62 7.60
C VAL A 267 18.54 12.92 8.12
N LEU A 268 19.17 13.71 7.25
CA LEU A 268 19.76 14.99 7.64
C LEU A 268 18.70 15.98 8.13
N ALA A 269 17.55 16.05 7.43
CA ALA A 269 16.47 16.98 7.73
C ALA A 269 15.69 16.65 9.03
N ALA A 270 15.63 15.39 9.43
CA ALA A 270 14.84 14.95 10.59
C ALA A 270 15.24 15.66 11.90
N LYS A 271 14.25 16.06 12.69
CA LYS A 271 14.43 16.80 13.96
C LYS A 271 13.73 16.14 15.16
N ASP A 272 12.74 15.31 14.91
CA ASP A 272 11.89 14.69 15.91
C ASP A 272 11.90 13.17 15.83
N SER A 273 11.70 12.59 14.65
CA SER A 273 11.55 11.14 14.54
C SER A 273 11.85 10.62 13.14
N ILE A 274 12.22 9.35 13.07
CA ILE A 274 12.36 8.57 11.84
C ILE A 274 11.59 7.25 12.02
N PHE A 275 10.71 6.93 11.08
CA PHE A 275 10.09 5.62 10.94
C PHE A 275 10.46 5.04 9.58
N ILE A 276 10.91 3.79 9.58
CA ILE A 276 11.27 3.05 8.38
C ILE A 276 10.56 1.70 8.43
N ASP A 277 9.89 1.37 7.34
CA ASP A 277 9.47 0.00 7.03
C ASP A 277 10.12 -0.40 5.71
N ILE A 278 10.81 -1.54 5.68
CA ILE A 278 11.63 -1.93 4.53
C ILE A 278 11.61 -3.43 4.29
N PHE A 279 11.27 -3.81 3.06
CA PHE A 279 11.31 -5.20 2.63
C PHE A 279 12.74 -5.77 2.50
N LEU A 280 13.63 -5.19 1.67
CA LEU A 280 15.02 -5.66 1.58
C LEU A 280 15.98 -4.54 1.95
N PHE A 281 16.85 -4.82 2.93
CA PHE A 281 17.86 -3.89 3.44
C PHE A 281 19.18 -4.64 3.65
N GLY A 282 20.19 -4.34 2.82
CA GLY A 282 21.41 -5.15 2.80
C GLY A 282 22.52 -4.59 1.91
N GLY A 283 23.62 -5.34 1.79
CA GLY A 283 24.73 -4.96 0.94
C GLY A 283 25.58 -3.82 1.50
N THR A 284 26.55 -3.37 0.72
CA THR A 284 27.38 -2.20 1.04
C THR A 284 26.55 -0.92 1.13
N MET A 285 25.50 -0.80 0.32
CA MET A 285 24.54 0.31 0.39
C MET A 285 23.77 0.32 1.72
N GLY A 286 23.18 -0.82 2.09
CA GLY A 286 22.40 -0.93 3.32
C GLY A 286 23.25 -0.72 4.57
N ALA A 287 24.47 -1.25 4.57
CA ALA A 287 25.44 -1.03 5.64
C ALA A 287 25.82 0.45 5.78
N THR A 288 26.13 1.14 4.67
CA THR A 288 26.42 2.58 4.66
C THR A 288 25.26 3.39 5.25
N PHE A 289 24.02 3.08 4.84
CA PHE A 289 22.83 3.76 5.34
C PHE A 289 22.57 3.46 6.82
N ALA A 290 22.67 2.20 7.26
CA ALA A 290 22.45 1.82 8.65
C ALA A 290 23.41 2.52 9.61
N LYS A 291 24.71 2.56 9.27
CA LYS A 291 25.71 3.29 10.05
C LYS A 291 25.38 4.78 10.10
N PHE A 292 25.11 5.39 8.95
CA PHE A 292 24.77 6.81 8.87
C PHE A 292 23.50 7.16 9.68
N LEU A 293 22.46 6.35 9.58
CA LEU A 293 21.19 6.52 10.29
C LEU A 293 21.40 6.51 11.81
N ILE A 294 22.11 5.50 12.33
CA ILE A 294 22.37 5.39 13.78
C ILE A 294 23.25 6.54 14.27
N ASP A 295 24.33 6.86 13.55
CA ASP A 295 25.25 7.93 13.92
C ASP A 295 24.52 9.30 13.94
N GLN A 296 23.65 9.56 12.95
CA GLN A 296 22.81 10.77 12.93
C GLN A 296 21.76 10.78 14.03
N ALA A 297 21.16 9.63 14.36
CA ALA A 297 20.21 9.52 15.47
C ALA A 297 20.85 9.92 16.80
N LEU A 298 22.09 9.48 17.07
CA LEU A 298 22.84 9.86 18.27
C LEU A 298 23.13 11.36 18.30
N LEU A 299 23.54 11.96 17.17
CA LEU A 299 23.77 13.41 17.09
C LEU A 299 22.48 14.20 17.34
N LYS A 300 21.36 13.76 16.76
CA LYS A 300 20.05 14.42 16.95
C LYS A 300 19.52 14.23 18.35
N LYS A 301 19.76 13.07 18.99
CA LYS A 301 19.39 12.81 20.39
C LYS A 301 20.06 13.79 21.36
N LYS A 302 21.29 14.24 21.07
CA LYS A 302 21.98 15.26 21.87
C LYS A 302 21.28 16.63 21.83
N ILE A 303 20.56 16.92 20.74
CA ILE A 303 19.82 18.17 20.54
C ILE A 303 18.37 18.02 21.03
N ASN A 304 17.73 16.89 20.70
CA ASN A 304 16.39 16.52 21.10
C ASN A 304 16.44 15.15 21.81
N PRO A 305 16.44 15.10 23.16
CA PRO A 305 16.51 13.84 23.91
C PRO A 305 15.39 12.83 23.59
N ASN A 306 14.28 13.33 23.04
CA ASN A 306 13.13 12.55 22.60
C ASN A 306 13.24 12.03 21.16
N PHE A 307 14.32 12.32 20.43
CA PHE A 307 14.49 11.84 19.06
C PHE A 307 14.48 10.32 18.98
N LYS A 308 13.60 9.75 18.15
CA LYS A 308 13.41 8.29 17.99
C LYS A 308 13.57 7.82 16.55
N VAL A 309 14.08 6.61 16.39
CA VAL A 309 14.18 5.86 15.14
C VAL A 309 13.54 4.49 15.34
N LEU A 310 12.55 4.16 14.53
CA LEU A 310 11.94 2.83 14.49
C LEU A 310 12.15 2.21 13.10
N LEU A 311 12.71 1.00 13.08
CA LEU A 311 12.82 0.16 11.89
C LEU A 311 11.88 -1.04 12.03
N LEU A 312 11.08 -1.28 11.00
CA LEU A 312 10.23 -2.45 10.80
C LEU A 312 10.71 -3.20 9.56
N HIS A 313 10.75 -4.54 9.63
CA HIS A 313 11.29 -5.36 8.54
C HIS A 313 10.75 -6.81 8.55
N ASP A 314 10.57 -7.39 7.37
CA ASP A 314 10.20 -8.80 7.18
C ASP A 314 11.43 -9.70 6.95
N TYR A 315 11.77 -10.52 7.96
CA TYR A 315 12.85 -11.52 7.86
C TYR A 315 12.41 -12.83 7.17
N ALA A 316 11.10 -13.09 7.12
CA ALA A 316 10.56 -14.37 6.69
C ALA A 316 10.69 -14.59 5.18
N THR A 317 10.55 -13.50 4.42
CA THR A 317 10.75 -13.53 2.97
C THR A 317 11.94 -12.67 2.59
N ASN A 318 13.03 -13.31 2.19
CA ASN A 318 14.25 -12.58 1.80
C ASN A 318 14.70 -12.89 0.36
N TYR A 319 13.96 -13.69 -0.41
CA TYR A 319 14.29 -14.02 -1.82
C TYR A 319 15.75 -14.46 -2.04
N ASN A 320 16.28 -15.28 -1.14
CA ASN A 320 17.70 -15.73 -1.12
C ASN A 320 18.72 -14.60 -0.88
N MET A 321 18.28 -13.44 -0.39
CA MET A 321 19.14 -12.30 -0.05
C MET A 321 19.58 -12.32 1.42
N LYS A 322 19.30 -13.41 2.16
CA LYS A 322 19.69 -13.55 3.59
C LYS A 322 21.15 -13.17 3.84
N GLU A 323 22.07 -13.68 3.04
CA GLU A 323 23.51 -13.40 3.21
C GLU A 323 23.87 -11.93 2.99
N GLU A 324 23.14 -11.23 2.13
CA GLU A 324 23.32 -9.79 1.90
C GLU A 324 22.67 -8.94 3.00
N MET A 325 21.56 -9.40 3.59
CA MET A 325 20.77 -8.63 4.55
C MET A 325 21.24 -8.80 6.01
N MET A 326 21.43 -10.05 6.45
CA MET A 326 21.69 -10.35 7.87
C MET A 326 22.92 -9.66 8.47
N PRO A 327 24.03 -9.43 7.74
CA PRO A 327 25.15 -8.66 8.29
C PRO A 327 24.75 -7.25 8.77
N ILE A 328 23.78 -6.61 8.11
CA ILE A 328 23.33 -5.24 8.42
C ILE A 328 22.43 -5.28 9.66
N PHE A 329 21.49 -6.22 9.72
CA PHE A 329 20.63 -6.37 10.89
C PHE A 329 21.41 -6.79 12.15
N ARG A 330 22.42 -7.66 12.01
CA ARG A 330 23.34 -7.98 13.11
C ARG A 330 24.14 -6.76 13.56
N TYR A 331 24.58 -5.89 12.64
CA TYR A 331 25.21 -4.62 12.99
C TYR A 331 24.28 -3.72 13.81
N ILE A 332 23.04 -3.50 13.35
CA ILE A 332 22.05 -2.67 14.05
C ILE A 332 21.74 -3.24 15.44
N LYS A 333 21.45 -4.55 15.51
CA LYS A 333 21.17 -5.27 16.76
C LYS A 333 22.33 -5.14 17.74
N ASN A 334 23.56 -5.37 17.29
CA ASN A 334 24.77 -5.24 18.12
C ASN A 334 24.91 -3.82 18.69
N ARG A 335 24.72 -2.77 17.87
CA ARG A 335 24.73 -1.37 18.35
C ARG A 335 23.65 -1.15 19.42
N ILE A 336 22.42 -1.66 19.22
CA ILE A 336 21.33 -1.54 20.19
C ILE A 336 21.64 -2.26 21.51
N GLU A 337 22.23 -3.45 21.46
CA GLU A 337 22.53 -4.27 22.64
C GLU A 337 23.71 -3.73 23.45
N ASN A 338 24.74 -3.23 22.78
CA ASN A 338 26.01 -2.86 23.40
C ASN A 338 26.18 -1.35 23.65
N GLU A 339 25.37 -0.49 23.02
CA GLU A 339 25.43 0.97 23.22
C GLU A 339 24.11 1.48 23.83
N ILE A 340 24.15 1.83 25.12
CA ILE A 340 22.96 2.30 25.86
C ILE A 340 22.32 3.53 25.22
N GLU A 341 23.12 4.43 24.63
CA GLU A 341 22.62 5.61 23.94
C GLU A 341 21.77 5.25 22.71
N VAL A 342 22.19 4.22 21.96
CA VAL A 342 21.47 3.69 20.79
C VAL A 342 20.18 2.99 21.23
N LYS A 343 20.23 2.13 22.26
CA LYS A 343 19.04 1.45 22.82
C LYS A 343 17.90 2.41 23.19
N ASN A 344 18.26 3.60 23.64
CA ASN A 344 17.34 4.64 24.09
C ASN A 344 16.69 5.46 22.96
N CYS A 345 17.13 5.32 21.71
CA CYS A 345 16.53 6.02 20.56
C CYS A 345 16.26 5.15 19.34
N VAL A 346 16.85 3.97 19.19
CA VAL A 346 16.67 3.10 18.04
C VAL A 346 15.94 1.83 18.46
N SER A 347 14.98 1.37 17.66
CA SER A 347 14.34 0.06 17.82
C SER A 347 14.23 -0.63 16.48
N LEU A 348 14.49 -1.95 16.47
CA LEU A 348 14.45 -2.81 15.29
C LEU A 348 13.45 -3.93 15.54
N LEU A 349 12.29 -3.85 14.87
CA LEU A 349 11.21 -4.80 15.01
C LEU A 349 11.07 -5.66 13.76
N GLN A 350 10.71 -6.92 13.98
CA GLN A 350 10.25 -7.81 12.92
C GLN A 350 8.76 -7.60 12.65
N ALA A 351 8.38 -7.44 11.37
CA ALA A 351 6.99 -7.37 10.94
C ALA A 351 6.26 -8.69 11.22
N ASN A 352 5.02 -8.62 11.70
CA ASN A 352 4.20 -9.80 11.94
C ASN A 352 3.38 -10.17 10.69
N ILE A 353 4.06 -10.78 9.73
CA ILE A 353 3.45 -11.16 8.45
C ILE A 353 2.43 -12.30 8.56
N GLN A 354 2.33 -12.97 9.71
CA GLN A 354 1.43 -14.12 9.88
C GLN A 354 -0.04 -13.72 9.81
N ARG A 355 -0.34 -12.48 10.17
CA ARG A 355 -1.68 -11.90 10.15
C ARG A 355 -2.21 -11.63 8.74
N HIS A 356 -1.32 -11.57 7.74
CA HIS A 356 -1.78 -11.45 6.36
C HIS A 356 -2.58 -12.68 5.92
N PRO A 357 -3.58 -12.52 5.05
CA PRO A 357 -4.19 -13.65 4.36
C PRO A 357 -3.17 -14.35 3.46
N PRO A 358 -3.19 -15.69 3.33
CA PRO A 358 -2.24 -16.43 2.51
C PRO A 358 -2.31 -15.99 1.02
N GLY A 359 -1.18 -15.82 0.36
CA GLY A 359 -1.11 -15.51 -1.07
C GLY A 359 -1.26 -16.75 -1.95
N ILE A 360 -0.81 -17.91 -1.48
CA ILE A 360 -0.86 -19.13 -2.28
C ILE A 360 -2.32 -19.56 -2.53
N PRO A 361 -2.68 -19.83 -3.81
CA PRO A 361 -4.01 -20.24 -4.19
C PRO A 361 -4.52 -21.54 -3.56
N PHE A 362 -5.85 -21.70 -3.61
CA PHE A 362 -6.58 -22.95 -3.35
C PHE A 362 -6.38 -23.58 -1.97
N GLY A 363 -5.88 -22.82 -0.99
CA GLY A 363 -5.65 -23.32 0.37
C GLY A 363 -4.63 -24.45 0.44
N ILE A 364 -3.74 -24.56 -0.56
CA ILE A 364 -2.70 -25.60 -0.62
C ILE A 364 -1.83 -25.56 0.64
N THR A 365 -1.59 -24.36 1.17
CA THR A 365 -0.82 -24.14 2.39
C THR A 365 -1.48 -24.73 3.63
N ASN A 366 -2.82 -24.91 3.64
CA ASN A 366 -3.52 -25.54 4.76
C ASN A 366 -3.19 -27.04 4.89
N LEU A 367 -2.59 -27.65 3.86
CA LEU A 367 -2.13 -29.04 3.88
C LEU A 367 -0.77 -29.20 4.57
N ILE A 368 -0.07 -28.09 4.84
CA ILE A 368 1.24 -28.11 5.49
C ILE A 368 1.03 -28.01 7.01
N PRO A 369 1.46 -29.02 7.80
CA PRO A 369 1.33 -28.97 9.26
C PRO A 369 2.06 -27.79 9.87
N LYS A 370 1.42 -27.11 10.81
CA LYS A 370 1.98 -25.93 11.50
C LYS A 370 2.63 -26.36 12.82
N THR A 371 3.70 -27.14 12.73
CA THR A 371 4.51 -27.59 13.87
C THR A 371 5.86 -26.88 13.90
N ASP A 372 6.53 -26.91 15.06
CA ASP A 372 7.84 -26.28 15.23
C ASP A 372 8.90 -26.89 14.30
N GLU A 373 8.85 -28.20 14.05
CA GLU A 373 9.77 -28.88 13.14
C GLU A 373 9.61 -28.42 11.69
N VAL A 374 8.36 -28.28 11.23
CA VAL A 374 8.05 -27.79 9.88
C VAL A 374 8.51 -26.34 9.73
N PHE A 375 8.28 -25.51 10.74
CA PHE A 375 8.72 -24.12 10.71
C PHE A 375 10.25 -23.98 10.68
N HIS A 376 10.95 -24.78 11.49
CA HIS A 376 12.41 -24.80 11.48
C HIS A 376 12.98 -25.24 10.11
N GLU A 377 12.30 -26.14 9.41
CA GLU A 377 12.66 -26.51 8.03
C GLU A 377 12.35 -25.40 7.02
N ILE A 378 11.25 -24.66 7.19
CA ILE A 378 10.91 -23.50 6.34
C ILE A 378 11.94 -22.37 6.52
N GLU A 379 12.34 -22.06 7.75
CA GLU A 379 13.35 -21.03 8.04
C GLU A 379 14.67 -21.29 7.29
N LYS A 380 15.07 -22.56 7.12
CA LYS A 380 16.27 -22.93 6.35
C LYS A 380 16.16 -22.60 4.86
N ARG A 381 14.94 -22.59 4.32
CA ARG A 381 14.68 -22.37 2.89
C ARG A 381 14.61 -20.90 2.51
N ASN A 382 14.72 -19.97 3.48
CA ASN A 382 14.80 -18.52 3.25
C ASN A 382 13.63 -17.94 2.43
N THR A 383 12.48 -18.61 2.44
CA THR A 383 11.26 -18.15 1.76
C THR A 383 10.04 -18.58 2.57
N TYR A 384 9.11 -17.66 2.75
CA TYR A 384 7.87 -17.97 3.44
C TYR A 384 6.88 -18.68 2.50
N TYR A 385 6.42 -19.86 2.91
CA TYR A 385 5.68 -20.77 2.04
C TYR A 385 4.22 -20.36 1.81
N GLU A 386 3.59 -19.51 2.63
CA GLU A 386 2.21 -19.07 2.36
C GLU A 386 2.12 -17.81 1.48
N SER A 387 3.25 -17.31 0.96
CA SER A 387 3.31 -16.07 0.16
C SER A 387 2.65 -14.89 0.90
N LYS A 388 3.09 -14.68 2.14
CA LYS A 388 2.78 -13.52 2.97
C LYS A 388 4.07 -12.74 3.16
N ILE A 389 4.03 -11.43 2.94
CA ILE A 389 5.23 -10.61 2.84
C ILE A 389 4.93 -9.20 3.34
N ASP A 390 5.85 -8.59 4.10
CA ASP A 390 5.88 -7.13 4.18
C ASP A 390 6.63 -6.56 2.98
N HIS A 391 5.91 -6.17 1.94
CA HIS A 391 6.51 -5.77 0.67
C HIS A 391 6.64 -4.24 0.54
N SER A 392 6.35 -3.48 1.60
CA SER A 392 6.49 -2.03 1.57
C SER A 392 7.96 -1.57 1.63
N LYS A 393 8.17 -0.34 1.14
CA LYS A 393 9.38 0.45 1.39
C LYS A 393 8.93 1.86 1.73
N VAL A 394 8.91 2.19 3.01
CA VAL A 394 8.38 3.43 3.56
C VAL A 394 9.41 4.05 4.48
N PHE A 395 9.60 5.36 4.35
CA PHE A 395 10.45 6.16 5.20
C PHE A 395 9.72 7.46 5.53
N VAL A 396 9.40 7.68 6.80
CA VAL A 396 8.74 8.88 7.31
C VAL A 396 9.67 9.59 8.29
N ILE A 397 9.72 10.91 8.22
CA ILE A 397 10.37 11.74 9.24
C ILE A 397 9.37 12.73 9.82
N ASP A 398 9.57 13.03 11.11
CA ASP A 398 8.95 14.16 11.79
C ASP A 398 7.42 14.20 11.68
N ALA A 399 6.79 13.01 11.71
CA ALA A 399 5.36 12.83 11.48
C ALA A 399 4.49 13.68 12.41
N ASN A 400 4.97 14.01 13.62
CA ASN A 400 4.28 14.82 14.63
C ASN A 400 4.71 16.30 14.64
N THR A 401 5.34 16.81 13.58
CA THR A 401 5.74 18.22 13.45
C THR A 401 4.83 18.98 12.47
N ASN A 402 5.16 20.24 12.17
CA ASN A 402 4.48 20.99 11.11
C ASN A 402 5.01 20.66 9.70
N HIS A 403 6.11 19.91 9.60
CA HIS A 403 6.78 19.59 8.34
C HIS A 403 7.05 18.08 8.21
N PRO A 404 6.02 17.22 8.33
CA PRO A 404 6.20 15.79 8.14
C PRO A 404 6.57 15.51 6.67
N GLN A 405 7.50 14.57 6.46
CA GLN A 405 7.87 14.09 5.13
C GLN A 405 7.79 12.57 5.07
N ALA A 406 7.38 12.04 3.92
CA ALA A 406 7.32 10.62 3.66
C ALA A 406 7.90 10.31 2.28
N TYR A 407 8.53 9.15 2.20
CA TYR A 407 9.15 8.62 1.00
C TYR A 407 8.75 7.16 0.90
N PHE A 408 8.16 6.78 -0.23
CA PHE A 408 7.71 5.41 -0.42
C PHE A 408 7.59 5.03 -1.89
N GLY A 409 7.75 3.75 -2.20
CA GLY A 409 7.69 3.27 -3.58
C GLY A 409 8.23 1.87 -3.75
N SER A 410 8.87 1.62 -4.88
CA SER A 410 9.28 0.28 -5.29
C SER A 410 10.73 -0.08 -4.94
N LYS A 411 11.56 0.91 -4.60
CA LYS A 411 13.01 0.75 -4.39
C LYS A 411 13.35 0.03 -3.09
N ASN A 412 13.97 -1.16 -3.19
CA ASN A 412 14.65 -1.83 -2.07
C ASN A 412 15.98 -1.15 -1.73
N TRP A 413 16.48 -1.36 -0.51
CA TRP A 413 17.71 -0.75 0.00
C TRP A 413 18.83 -1.78 0.12
N SER A 414 19.07 -2.48 -0.99
CA SER A 414 20.13 -3.47 -1.14
C SER A 414 20.89 -3.28 -2.45
N ASP A 415 22.10 -3.82 -2.53
CA ASP A 415 22.96 -3.71 -3.70
C ASP A 415 22.27 -4.36 -4.90
N HIS A 416 21.94 -5.66 -4.82
CA HIS A 416 21.46 -6.43 -5.97
C HIS A 416 19.95 -6.39 -6.19
N SER A 417 19.15 -5.95 -5.20
CA SER A 417 17.69 -5.84 -5.33
C SER A 417 17.18 -4.40 -5.44
N GLY A 418 18.06 -3.43 -5.25
CA GLY A 418 17.73 -2.00 -5.26
C GLY A 418 18.62 -1.23 -6.23
N ALA A 419 19.93 -1.18 -5.96
CA ALA A 419 20.85 -0.35 -6.74
C ALA A 419 21.04 -0.79 -8.20
N TYR A 420 20.57 -2.00 -8.55
CA TYR A 420 20.59 -2.51 -9.93
C TYR A 420 19.40 -2.05 -10.78
N TYR A 421 18.26 -1.80 -10.15
CA TYR A 421 16.96 -1.86 -10.82
C TYR A 421 16.41 -0.48 -11.20
N TYR A 422 15.52 -0.50 -12.18
CA TYR A 422 14.66 0.64 -12.49
C TYR A 422 13.50 0.65 -11.51
N ASP A 423 13.38 1.75 -10.77
CA ASP A 423 12.35 1.91 -9.74
C ASP A 423 11.75 3.32 -9.78
N ASN A 424 10.70 3.51 -8.98
CA ASN A 424 10.08 4.81 -8.74
C ASN A 424 9.74 4.97 -7.27
N VAL A 425 9.79 6.21 -6.80
CA VAL A 425 9.38 6.58 -5.45
C VAL A 425 8.59 7.88 -5.47
N LEU A 426 7.68 8.00 -4.52
CA LEU A 426 6.94 9.21 -4.22
C LEU A 426 7.58 9.83 -2.98
N PHE A 427 7.99 11.09 -3.10
CA PHE A 427 8.36 11.93 -1.97
C PHE A 427 7.22 12.90 -1.70
N VAL A 428 6.76 12.95 -0.46
CA VAL A 428 5.57 13.69 -0.03
C VAL A 428 5.91 14.52 1.20
N GLU A 429 5.60 15.80 1.17
CA GLU A 429 5.66 16.69 2.33
C GLU A 429 4.26 17.22 2.64
N GLY A 430 3.86 17.18 3.91
CA GLY A 430 2.57 17.68 4.37
C GLY A 430 1.68 16.62 5.00
N PRO A 431 0.38 16.90 5.18
CA PRO A 431 -0.50 16.08 6.01
C PRO A 431 -0.55 14.58 5.63
N ALA A 432 -0.35 14.25 4.36
CA ALA A 432 -0.33 12.86 3.90
C ALA A 432 0.86 12.08 4.48
N ALA A 433 2.02 12.71 4.71
CA ALA A 433 3.19 12.06 5.31
C ALA A 433 2.92 11.59 6.74
N ALA A 434 2.20 12.39 7.53
CA ALA A 434 1.77 11.98 8.87
C ALA A 434 0.75 10.82 8.83
N LEU A 435 -0.14 10.81 7.83
CA LEU A 435 -1.07 9.69 7.62
C LEU A 435 -0.37 8.40 7.16
N VAL A 436 0.77 8.49 6.46
CA VAL A 436 1.60 7.30 6.19
C VAL A 436 2.03 6.66 7.51
N GLN A 437 2.58 7.42 8.46
CA GLN A 437 2.95 6.82 9.76
C GLN A 437 1.72 6.27 10.51
N ALA A 438 0.59 6.98 10.46
CA ALA A 438 -0.66 6.52 11.09
C ALA A 438 -1.12 5.16 10.56
N SER A 439 -0.97 4.90 9.25
CA SER A 439 -1.39 3.64 8.64
C SER A 439 -0.53 2.45 9.08
N TYR A 440 0.69 2.69 9.58
CA TYR A 440 1.59 1.67 10.13
C TYR A 440 1.46 1.45 11.63
N TYR A 441 0.58 2.19 12.33
CA TYR A 441 0.40 2.01 13.77
C TYR A 441 -0.02 0.57 14.14
N ARG A 442 -0.92 -0.03 13.35
CA ARG A 442 -1.39 -1.40 13.57
C ARG A 442 -0.34 -2.45 13.20
N ASP A 443 0.52 -2.17 12.24
CA ASP A 443 1.65 -3.02 11.86
C ASP A 443 2.67 -3.12 13.00
N VAL A 444 3.00 -1.98 13.63
CA VAL A 444 3.87 -1.95 14.82
C VAL A 444 3.19 -2.61 16.02
N GLN A 445 1.88 -2.41 16.19
CA GLN A 445 1.11 -3.12 17.22
C GLN A 445 1.13 -4.64 17.01
N ALA A 446 1.01 -5.10 15.76
CA ALA A 446 1.08 -6.51 15.41
C ALA A 446 2.50 -7.09 15.60
N ALA A 447 3.54 -6.31 15.31
CA ALA A 447 4.92 -6.69 15.61
C ALA A 447 5.13 -6.89 17.12
N LEU A 448 4.51 -6.04 17.96
CA LEU A 448 4.56 -6.11 19.42
C LEU A 448 3.41 -6.96 20.02
N THR A 449 3.08 -8.06 19.35
CA THR A 449 2.05 -9.00 19.80
C THR A 449 2.46 -9.73 21.08
N GLU A 450 1.48 -9.99 21.94
CA GLU A 450 1.62 -10.81 23.15
C GLU A 450 0.95 -12.19 22.98
N ASP A 451 0.39 -12.46 21.80
CA ASP A 451 -0.20 -13.75 21.48
C ASP A 451 0.89 -14.82 21.36
N GLU A 452 0.79 -15.87 22.18
CA GLU A 452 1.79 -16.93 22.24
C GLU A 452 1.94 -17.70 20.92
N LEU A 453 0.89 -17.79 20.11
CA LEU A 453 0.95 -18.44 18.81
C LEU A 453 1.66 -17.54 17.81
N GLU A 454 1.32 -16.25 17.73
CA GLU A 454 2.01 -15.33 16.82
C GLU A 454 3.50 -15.20 17.16
N LEU A 455 3.85 -15.11 18.46
CA LEU A 455 5.24 -15.02 18.92
C LEU A 455 6.09 -16.22 18.50
N LYS A 456 5.50 -17.41 18.37
CA LYS A 456 6.22 -18.61 17.92
C LYS A 456 6.65 -18.52 16.45
N TRP A 457 6.13 -17.60 15.65
CA TRP A 457 6.26 -17.64 14.19
C TRP A 457 7.10 -16.47 13.63
N PHE A 458 7.73 -15.71 14.52
CA PHE A 458 8.83 -14.82 14.13
C PHE A 458 10.05 -15.65 13.71
N PHE A 459 10.77 -15.17 12.71
CA PHE A 459 11.97 -15.77 12.13
C PHE A 459 13.23 -15.43 12.91
N TYR A 460 14.21 -16.32 12.88
CA TYR A 460 15.55 -16.12 13.46
C TYR A 460 15.53 -15.80 14.97
N LYS A 461 14.58 -16.39 15.70
CA LYS A 461 14.46 -16.29 17.17
C LYS A 461 15.74 -16.73 17.88
N ASP A 462 16.39 -17.78 17.39
CA ASP A 462 17.63 -18.31 17.95
C ASP A 462 18.82 -17.33 17.81
N GLU A 463 18.74 -16.39 16.87
CA GLU A 463 19.69 -15.27 16.71
C GLU A 463 19.25 -13.99 17.46
N GLY A 464 18.10 -14.03 18.15
CA GLY A 464 17.54 -12.91 18.91
C GLY A 464 16.85 -11.83 18.08
N PHE A 465 16.30 -12.16 16.90
CA PHE A 465 15.57 -11.21 16.03
C PHE A 465 14.04 -11.24 16.21
N ASP A 466 13.57 -11.89 17.26
CA ASP A 466 12.16 -11.78 17.66
C ASP A 466 11.89 -10.48 18.42
N ASN A 467 10.61 -10.20 18.68
CA ASN A 467 10.21 -8.94 19.29
C ASN A 467 10.07 -9.02 20.82
N LYS A 468 10.41 -10.14 21.48
CA LYS A 468 10.16 -10.34 22.91
C LYS A 468 10.88 -9.31 23.78
N ALA A 469 12.12 -8.97 23.43
CA ALA A 469 12.93 -7.98 24.14
C ALA A 469 12.33 -6.56 24.13
N TYR A 470 11.36 -6.29 23.25
CA TYR A 470 10.69 -5.00 23.12
C TYR A 470 9.33 -4.94 23.86
N LEU A 471 8.79 -6.08 24.31
CA LEU A 471 7.44 -6.12 24.90
C LEU A 471 7.34 -5.31 26.20
N GLU A 472 8.39 -5.28 27.01
CA GLU A 472 8.45 -4.41 28.21
C GLU A 472 8.32 -2.91 27.89
N ARG A 473 8.65 -2.53 26.65
CA ARG A 473 8.60 -1.15 26.14
C ARG A 473 7.48 -0.96 25.10
N LYS A 474 6.54 -1.90 25.00
CA LYS A 474 5.48 -1.90 23.97
C LYS A 474 4.73 -0.57 23.90
N GLU A 475 4.21 -0.09 25.03
CA GLU A 475 3.46 1.18 25.09
C GLU A 475 4.35 2.39 24.77
N GLU A 476 5.63 2.36 25.16
CA GLU A 476 6.60 3.39 24.81
C GLU A 476 6.78 3.47 23.28
N ILE A 477 7.05 2.33 22.63
CA ILE A 477 7.27 2.26 21.18
C ILE A 477 6.00 2.65 20.40
N LEU A 478 4.83 2.18 20.82
CA LEU A 478 3.55 2.58 20.21
C LEU A 478 3.32 4.09 20.34
N SER A 479 3.73 4.70 21.45
CA SER A 479 3.63 6.15 21.63
C SER A 479 4.53 6.97 20.70
N TRP A 480 5.60 6.37 20.14
CA TRP A 480 6.45 7.01 19.13
C TRP A 480 5.73 7.10 17.79
N MET A 481 4.98 6.05 17.44
CA MET A 481 4.24 5.94 16.17
C MET A 481 2.93 6.70 16.16
N LYS A 482 2.29 6.86 17.33
CA LYS A 482 0.99 7.52 17.43
C LYS A 482 1.06 8.97 16.92
N ILE A 483 0.13 9.32 16.03
CA ILE A 483 -0.09 10.73 15.64
C ILE A 483 -0.82 11.45 16.78
N LYS A 484 -0.22 12.53 17.26
CA LYS A 484 -0.64 13.32 18.43
C LYS A 484 -1.27 14.65 18.03
N LYS A 485 -0.92 15.18 16.85
CA LYS A 485 -1.48 16.43 16.34
C LYS A 485 -2.91 16.21 15.81
N LYS A 486 -3.78 17.20 16.03
CA LYS A 486 -5.15 17.21 15.49
C LYS A 486 -5.19 17.68 14.04
N SER A 487 -4.37 18.68 13.71
CA SER A 487 -4.32 19.28 12.38
C SER A 487 -2.89 19.56 11.92
N TYR A 488 -2.74 19.68 10.61
CA TYR A 488 -1.48 19.98 9.94
C TYR A 488 -1.68 21.15 8.96
N PRO A 489 -0.69 22.05 8.82
CA PRO A 489 -0.72 23.08 7.80
C PRO A 489 -0.57 22.45 6.41
N HIS A 490 -1.14 23.10 5.40
CA HIS A 490 -0.86 22.77 4.02
C HIS A 490 0.57 23.21 3.65
N LEU A 491 1.37 22.31 3.07
CA LEU A 491 2.72 22.56 2.56
C LEU A 491 2.78 22.61 1.04
N GLY A 492 1.68 22.33 0.34
CA GLY A 492 1.56 22.46 -1.10
C GLY A 492 0.12 22.42 -1.59
N LYS A 493 -0.06 22.32 -2.91
CA LYS A 493 -1.38 22.33 -3.58
C LYS A 493 -1.90 20.93 -3.94
N THR A 494 -1.08 19.90 -3.78
CA THR A 494 -1.38 18.55 -4.26
C THR A 494 -2.28 17.81 -3.28
N SER A 495 -3.31 17.15 -3.83
CA SER A 495 -4.14 16.23 -3.08
C SER A 495 -3.70 14.79 -3.32
N VAL A 496 -3.69 14.02 -2.24
CA VAL A 496 -3.23 12.63 -2.20
C VAL A 496 -4.35 11.76 -1.65
N ARG A 497 -4.46 10.52 -2.13
CA ARG A 497 -5.22 9.45 -1.47
C ARG A 497 -4.30 8.26 -1.28
N LEU A 498 -4.18 7.77 -0.05
CA LEU A 498 -3.35 6.59 0.26
C LEU A 498 -3.94 5.33 -0.37
N ALA A 499 -3.07 4.52 -0.95
CA ALA A 499 -3.37 3.25 -1.57
C ALA A 499 -2.55 2.16 -0.87
N GLU A 500 -3.22 1.24 -0.17
CA GLU A 500 -2.53 0.27 0.69
C GLU A 500 -3.24 -1.08 0.77
N ALA A 501 -2.46 -2.07 1.20
CA ALA A 501 -2.92 -3.29 1.82
C ALA A 501 -2.34 -3.35 3.24
N ASP A 502 -3.16 -3.51 4.30
CA ASP A 502 -2.70 -3.48 5.71
C ASP A 502 -2.30 -4.87 6.25
N VAL A 503 -1.74 -4.90 7.48
CA VAL A 503 -1.27 -6.12 8.16
C VAL A 503 -2.30 -7.26 8.24
N ASP A 504 -3.59 -6.93 8.30
CA ASP A 504 -4.68 -7.91 8.39
C ASP A 504 -5.36 -8.18 7.03
N GLY A 505 -4.94 -7.52 5.95
CA GLY A 505 -5.61 -7.58 4.64
C GLY A 505 -7.05 -7.06 4.65
N THR A 506 -7.40 -6.24 5.64
CA THR A 506 -8.73 -5.62 5.82
C THR A 506 -8.87 -4.34 5.01
N VAL A 507 -7.79 -3.55 4.94
CA VAL A 507 -7.64 -2.49 3.95
C VAL A 507 -6.91 -3.10 2.76
N LYS A 508 -7.47 -2.96 1.56
CA LYS A 508 -6.88 -3.43 0.29
C LYS A 508 -7.49 -2.65 -0.88
N ASN A 509 -7.07 -1.39 -1.06
CA ASN A 509 -7.76 -0.47 -1.96
C ASN A 509 -7.01 -0.13 -3.26
N VAL A 510 -5.75 -0.56 -3.40
CA VAL A 510 -4.91 -0.28 -4.58
C VAL A 510 -5.60 -0.68 -5.88
N ARG A 511 -6.11 -1.92 -5.97
CA ARG A 511 -6.85 -2.41 -7.15
C ARG A 511 -8.05 -1.53 -7.47
N ASN A 512 -8.86 -1.21 -6.45
CA ASN A 512 -10.10 -0.44 -6.65
C ASN A 512 -9.81 0.99 -7.10
N ILE A 513 -8.74 1.60 -6.58
CA ILE A 513 -8.29 2.93 -7.01
C ILE A 513 -7.84 2.89 -8.47
N LEU A 514 -7.02 1.90 -8.86
CA LEU A 514 -6.54 1.79 -10.24
C LEU A 514 -7.69 1.50 -11.23
N VAL A 515 -8.63 0.62 -10.89
CA VAL A 515 -9.83 0.36 -11.72
C VAL A 515 -10.67 1.63 -11.86
N ASP A 516 -10.89 2.40 -10.79
CA ASP A 516 -11.61 3.67 -10.84
C ASP A 516 -10.91 4.67 -11.76
N MET A 517 -9.59 4.81 -11.64
CA MET A 517 -8.75 5.63 -12.50
C MET A 517 -8.90 5.23 -13.98
N ILE A 518 -8.72 3.93 -14.31
CA ILE A 518 -8.85 3.42 -15.68
C ILE A 518 -10.25 3.68 -16.23
N SER A 519 -11.30 3.46 -15.42
CA SER A 519 -12.68 3.64 -15.85
C SER A 519 -13.02 5.09 -16.25
N LYS A 520 -12.26 6.06 -15.73
CA LYS A 520 -12.42 7.49 -15.97
C LYS A 520 -11.48 8.05 -17.05
N ALA A 521 -10.49 7.28 -17.52
CA ALA A 521 -9.48 7.74 -18.46
C ALA A 521 -10.07 8.17 -19.82
N GLU A 522 -9.72 9.34 -20.34
CA GLU A 522 -10.32 9.89 -21.56
C GLU A 522 -9.35 9.94 -22.75
N ARG A 523 -8.05 10.15 -22.49
CA ARG A 523 -7.04 10.47 -23.50
C ARG A 523 -5.91 9.45 -23.52
N ASN A 524 -5.31 9.16 -22.37
CA ASN A 524 -4.20 8.23 -22.29
C ASN A 524 -4.13 7.47 -20.95
N ILE A 525 -3.46 6.32 -20.99
CA ILE A 525 -3.03 5.53 -19.82
C ILE A 525 -1.60 5.05 -20.09
N TYR A 526 -0.64 5.52 -19.31
CA TYR A 526 0.77 5.09 -19.41
C TYR A 526 1.23 4.39 -18.14
N MET A 527 1.82 3.20 -18.29
CA MET A 527 2.17 2.33 -17.16
C MET A 527 3.61 1.80 -17.26
N GLU A 528 4.35 1.80 -16.16
CA GLU A 528 5.58 1.01 -16.01
C GLU A 528 5.40 0.01 -14.86
N GLN A 529 5.55 -1.28 -15.16
CA GLN A 529 5.14 -2.36 -14.25
C GLN A 529 6.11 -3.55 -14.29
N LEU A 530 6.51 -4.03 -13.11
CA LEU A 530 7.17 -5.34 -12.96
C LEU A 530 6.23 -6.48 -13.34
N PHE A 531 4.99 -6.43 -12.85
CA PHE A 531 3.96 -7.43 -13.12
C PHE A 531 2.70 -6.80 -13.69
N ILE A 532 2.04 -7.45 -14.65
CA ILE A 532 0.77 -7.00 -15.26
C ILE A 532 -0.17 -8.17 -15.59
N TYR A 533 -0.62 -8.90 -14.55
CA TYR A 533 -1.49 -10.07 -14.75
C TYR A 533 -2.63 -10.19 -13.72
N ASP A 534 -2.98 -9.10 -13.04
CA ASP A 534 -4.25 -9.03 -12.31
C ASP A 534 -5.44 -8.91 -13.28
N LYS A 535 -6.36 -9.87 -13.22
CA LYS A 535 -7.50 -9.95 -14.15
C LYS A 535 -8.39 -8.71 -14.12
N TYR A 536 -8.59 -8.06 -12.97
CA TYR A 536 -9.50 -6.92 -12.87
C TYR A 536 -8.89 -5.68 -13.50
N ILE A 537 -7.57 -5.50 -13.38
CA ILE A 537 -6.85 -4.42 -14.05
C ILE A 537 -6.84 -4.66 -15.56
N VAL A 538 -6.49 -5.86 -16.01
CA VAL A 538 -6.50 -6.24 -17.44
C VAL A 538 -7.89 -6.02 -18.04
N ASP A 539 -8.95 -6.51 -17.39
CA ASP A 539 -10.32 -6.35 -17.86
C ASP A 539 -10.76 -4.90 -17.89
N ALA A 540 -10.34 -4.08 -16.91
CA ALA A 540 -10.64 -2.66 -16.89
C ALA A 540 -9.97 -1.94 -18.07
N LEU A 541 -8.70 -2.24 -18.37
CA LEU A 541 -7.97 -1.67 -19.51
C LEU A 541 -8.64 -2.02 -20.84
N ILE A 542 -8.92 -3.31 -21.06
CA ILE A 542 -9.59 -3.79 -22.28
C ILE A 542 -10.97 -3.16 -22.42
N LYS A 543 -11.78 -3.20 -21.35
CA LYS A 543 -13.13 -2.62 -21.36
C LYS A 543 -13.09 -1.13 -21.66
N ARG A 544 -12.16 -0.38 -21.07
CA ARG A 544 -12.06 1.06 -21.32
C ARG A 544 -11.64 1.34 -22.76
N LYS A 545 -10.68 0.58 -23.31
CA LYS A 545 -10.27 0.69 -24.71
C LYS A 545 -11.41 0.38 -25.70
N LEU A 546 -12.28 -0.57 -25.38
CA LEU A 546 -13.48 -0.84 -26.17
C LEU A 546 -14.51 0.30 -26.09
N GLN A 547 -14.65 0.94 -24.94
CA GLN A 547 -15.55 2.09 -24.75
C GLN A 547 -15.03 3.36 -25.42
N ILE A 548 -13.72 3.57 -25.43
CA ILE A 548 -13.04 4.70 -26.06
C ILE A 548 -11.94 4.16 -26.97
N PRO A 549 -12.26 3.80 -28.23
CA PRO A 549 -11.29 3.23 -29.16
C PRO A 549 -10.07 4.12 -29.41
N THR A 550 -10.22 5.44 -29.28
CA THR A 550 -9.14 6.44 -29.44
C THR A 550 -8.23 6.56 -28.21
N LEU A 551 -8.55 5.92 -27.09
CA LEU A 551 -7.76 6.00 -25.86
C LEU A 551 -6.37 5.41 -26.10
N ASP A 552 -5.32 6.18 -25.84
CA ASP A 552 -3.94 5.75 -26.00
C ASP A 552 -3.45 4.98 -24.75
N ILE A 553 -3.25 3.67 -24.87
CA ILE A 553 -2.79 2.83 -23.76
C ILE A 553 -1.43 2.24 -24.11
N LYS A 554 -0.40 2.62 -23.34
CA LYS A 554 0.99 2.14 -23.49
C LYS A 554 1.52 1.59 -22.18
N ILE A 555 2.07 0.38 -22.22
CA ILE A 555 2.57 -0.33 -21.03
C ILE A 555 4.01 -0.78 -21.27
N LEU A 556 4.94 -0.31 -20.42
CA LEU A 556 6.28 -0.90 -20.29
C LEU A 556 6.27 -1.95 -19.19
N ALA A 557 6.29 -3.22 -19.61
CA ALA A 557 6.36 -4.36 -18.70
C ALA A 557 7.81 -4.82 -18.52
N ASP A 558 8.07 -5.56 -17.44
CA ASP A 558 9.27 -6.37 -17.36
C ASP A 558 9.08 -7.71 -18.10
N HIS A 559 10.12 -8.11 -18.84
CA HIS A 559 10.18 -9.35 -19.61
C HIS A 559 11.63 -9.84 -19.69
N ASN A 560 12.27 -9.94 -18.53
CA ASN A 560 13.64 -10.45 -18.41
C ASN A 560 13.69 -11.96 -18.12
N GLY A 561 14.90 -12.52 -18.17
CA GLY A 561 15.15 -13.96 -17.97
C GLY A 561 14.96 -14.48 -16.53
N ASN A 562 14.77 -13.61 -15.53
CA ASN A 562 14.41 -14.00 -14.17
C ASN A 562 12.97 -14.53 -14.11
N PHE A 563 12.10 -14.11 -15.04
CA PHE A 563 10.76 -14.67 -15.13
C PHE A 563 10.83 -16.10 -15.66
N GLY A 564 10.26 -17.02 -14.87
CA GLY A 564 10.14 -18.42 -15.24
C GLY A 564 9.46 -18.61 -16.60
N MET A 565 9.79 -19.71 -17.26
CA MET A 565 9.21 -20.06 -18.54
C MET A 565 9.27 -18.96 -19.60
N ASN A 566 10.35 -18.16 -19.60
CA ASN A 566 10.60 -17.11 -20.59
C ASN A 566 9.66 -15.89 -20.49
N GLY A 567 9.12 -15.55 -19.31
CA GLY A 567 8.27 -14.36 -19.15
C GLY A 567 6.91 -14.57 -18.48
N LEU A 568 6.59 -15.79 -18.10
CA LEU A 568 5.46 -16.04 -17.20
C LEU A 568 5.77 -15.46 -15.81
N PRO A 569 4.77 -14.90 -15.09
CA PRO A 569 3.35 -14.88 -15.40
C PRO A 569 2.87 -13.68 -16.26
N ASN A 570 3.74 -12.74 -16.61
CA ASN A 570 3.32 -11.55 -17.37
C ASN A 570 2.68 -11.89 -18.71
N THR A 571 3.06 -13.00 -19.34
CA THR A 571 2.57 -13.42 -20.65
C THR A 571 1.12 -13.90 -20.68
N LEU A 572 0.50 -14.15 -19.53
CA LEU A 572 -0.85 -14.73 -19.46
C LEU A 572 -1.87 -13.94 -20.29
N PHE A 573 -1.94 -12.62 -20.08
CA PHE A 573 -2.95 -11.76 -20.69
C PHE A 573 -2.42 -10.85 -21.81
N LEU A 574 -1.14 -10.94 -22.18
CA LEU A 574 -0.55 -10.02 -23.17
C LEU A 574 -1.23 -10.10 -24.53
N LYS A 575 -1.50 -11.33 -25.02
CA LYS A 575 -2.19 -11.53 -26.29
C LYS A 575 -3.56 -10.87 -26.29
N GLU A 576 -4.34 -11.06 -25.22
CA GLU A 576 -5.67 -10.47 -25.09
C GLU A 576 -5.64 -8.94 -25.14
N MET A 577 -4.67 -8.32 -24.45
CA MET A 577 -4.48 -6.86 -24.49
C MET A 577 -4.06 -6.35 -25.87
N ILE A 578 -3.11 -7.03 -26.53
CA ILE A 578 -2.62 -6.66 -27.86
C ILE A 578 -3.73 -6.80 -28.93
N ASP A 579 -4.50 -7.88 -28.88
CA ASP A 579 -5.63 -8.11 -29.78
C ASP A 579 -6.69 -6.98 -29.64
N ASN A 580 -6.79 -6.38 -28.44
CA ASN A 580 -7.62 -5.20 -28.14
C ASN A 580 -6.92 -3.85 -28.35
N LYS A 581 -5.81 -3.81 -29.10
CA LYS A 581 -5.09 -2.58 -29.47
C LYS A 581 -4.48 -1.81 -28.30
N ILE A 582 -4.12 -2.51 -27.22
CA ILE A 582 -3.27 -1.98 -26.16
C ILE A 582 -1.81 -2.20 -26.56
N GLU A 583 -0.99 -1.15 -26.53
CA GLU A 583 0.41 -1.24 -26.90
C GLU A 583 1.27 -1.65 -25.69
N ILE A 584 2.10 -2.69 -25.86
CA ILE A 584 2.96 -3.18 -24.79
C ILE A 584 4.39 -3.39 -25.32
N ARG A 585 5.37 -2.86 -24.59
CA ARG A 585 6.81 -3.06 -24.83
C ARG A 585 7.48 -3.53 -23.55
N ALA A 586 8.67 -4.10 -23.69
CA ALA A 586 9.53 -4.46 -22.58
C ALA A 586 10.75 -3.53 -22.49
N ARG A 587 11.21 -3.24 -21.27
CA ARG A 587 12.46 -2.50 -21.05
C ARG A 587 13.64 -3.39 -21.45
N ARG A 588 14.66 -2.81 -22.08
CA ARG A 588 15.95 -3.47 -22.31
C ARG A 588 16.77 -3.40 -21.03
N LEU A 589 17.15 -4.57 -20.51
CA LEU A 589 17.73 -4.74 -19.19
C LEU A 589 19.10 -5.42 -19.31
N LEU A 590 20.04 -5.06 -18.45
CA LEU A 590 21.37 -5.66 -18.43
C LEU A 590 21.35 -7.01 -17.71
N GLY A 591 22.09 -7.99 -18.25
CA GLY A 591 22.44 -9.23 -17.55
C GLY A 591 23.94 -9.23 -17.30
N VAL A 592 24.35 -9.39 -16.04
CA VAL A 592 25.76 -9.32 -15.61
C VAL A 592 26.12 -10.57 -14.84
N THR A 593 27.25 -11.20 -15.18
CA THR A 593 27.79 -12.32 -14.41
C THR A 593 28.73 -11.78 -13.35
N ALA A 594 28.37 -11.97 -12.08
CA ALA A 594 29.21 -11.70 -10.93
C ALA A 594 30.11 -12.92 -10.65
N LYS A 595 31.38 -12.68 -10.35
CA LYS A 595 32.30 -13.69 -9.82
C LYS A 595 32.55 -13.39 -8.36
N PHE A 596 32.30 -14.36 -7.49
CA PHE A 596 32.38 -14.17 -6.06
C PHE A 596 33.74 -14.58 -5.48
N PRO A 597 34.10 -14.07 -4.29
CA PRO A 597 35.35 -14.43 -3.62
C PRO A 597 35.50 -15.92 -3.33
N ASN A 598 34.40 -16.67 -3.13
CA ASN A 598 34.44 -18.13 -2.97
C ASN A 598 34.63 -18.90 -4.31
N GLY A 599 34.78 -18.18 -5.43
CA GLY A 599 34.97 -18.76 -6.77
C GLY A 599 33.68 -19.12 -7.51
N THR A 600 32.49 -18.93 -6.90
CA THR A 600 31.22 -19.16 -7.61
C THR A 600 30.92 -18.02 -8.58
N GLU A 601 30.13 -18.33 -9.61
CA GLU A 601 29.61 -17.32 -10.54
C GLU A 601 28.08 -17.32 -10.49
N GLN A 602 27.49 -16.13 -10.50
CA GLN A 602 26.03 -15.96 -10.61
C GLN A 602 25.70 -14.89 -11.62
N LYS A 603 24.69 -15.16 -12.44
CA LYS A 603 24.15 -14.16 -13.35
C LYS A 603 23.03 -13.39 -12.68
N TYR A 604 23.20 -12.08 -12.57
CA TYR A 604 22.15 -11.14 -12.17
C TYR A 604 21.55 -10.48 -13.39
N HIS A 605 20.26 -10.18 -13.32
CA HIS A 605 19.55 -9.41 -14.33
C HIS A 605 18.98 -8.17 -13.68
N GLN A 606 19.16 -7.02 -14.32
CA GLN A 606 18.38 -5.83 -13.98
C GLN A 606 16.90 -6.12 -14.21
N GLU A 607 16.05 -5.45 -13.42
CA GLU A 607 14.60 -5.54 -13.51
C GLU A 607 13.99 -4.16 -13.79
N ASN A 608 12.89 -4.15 -14.52
CA ASN A 608 11.94 -3.03 -14.49
C ASN A 608 11.04 -3.21 -13.27
N HIS A 609 11.56 -2.81 -12.11
CA HIS A 609 10.92 -2.99 -10.82
C HIS A 609 9.92 -1.87 -10.47
N ARG A 610 9.58 -0.99 -11.42
CA ARG A 610 8.59 0.06 -11.24
C ARG A 610 7.18 -0.48 -11.04
N LYS A 611 6.37 0.29 -10.29
CA LYS A 611 4.93 0.09 -10.12
C LYS A 611 4.23 1.45 -10.17
N ILE A 612 4.11 2.01 -11.37
CA ILE A 612 3.57 3.36 -11.57
C ILE A 612 2.64 3.43 -12.78
N THR A 613 1.56 4.18 -12.65
CA THR A 613 0.57 4.43 -13.71
C THR A 613 0.19 5.91 -13.72
N SER A 614 0.19 6.54 -14.89
CA SER A 614 -0.37 7.88 -15.14
C SER A 614 -1.60 7.80 -16.02
N ILE A 615 -2.57 8.68 -15.77
CA ILE A 615 -3.78 8.83 -16.58
C ILE A 615 -4.02 10.30 -16.92
N ASP A 616 -4.21 10.54 -18.21
CA ASP A 616 -4.60 11.81 -18.84
C ASP A 616 -3.71 13.01 -18.52
N GLY A 617 -2.46 12.81 -18.10
CA GLY A 617 -1.58 13.87 -17.59
C GLY A 617 -2.12 14.56 -16.34
N LYS A 618 -2.99 13.91 -15.55
CA LYS A 618 -3.68 14.52 -14.40
C LYS A 618 -3.43 13.81 -13.09
N VAL A 619 -3.30 12.48 -13.12
CA VAL A 619 -3.26 11.66 -11.91
C VAL A 619 -2.27 10.52 -12.06
N ILE A 620 -1.48 10.30 -11.02
CA ILE A 620 -0.53 9.19 -10.92
C ILE A 620 -0.97 8.24 -9.80
N LEU A 621 -0.80 6.95 -9.98
CA LEU A 621 -0.74 5.96 -8.90
C LEU A 621 0.65 5.34 -8.88
N GLY A 622 1.34 5.46 -7.75
CA GLY A 622 2.67 4.87 -7.54
C GLY A 622 2.83 4.29 -6.14
N GLY A 623 3.66 3.26 -5.99
CA GLY A 623 3.90 2.59 -4.71
C GLY A 623 4.73 1.33 -4.83
N SER A 624 4.57 0.42 -3.86
CA SER A 624 5.22 -0.90 -3.83
C SER A 624 4.40 -2.01 -4.52
N SER A 625 3.11 -1.78 -4.76
CA SER A 625 2.18 -2.82 -5.20
C SER A 625 2.37 -3.28 -6.64
N ASN A 626 2.80 -4.52 -6.81
CA ASN A 626 2.77 -5.23 -8.09
C ASN A 626 1.34 -5.46 -8.60
N LEU A 627 1.12 -5.41 -9.92
CA LEU A 627 -0.20 -5.72 -10.50
C LEU A 627 -0.37 -7.22 -10.72
N ASN A 628 -0.32 -7.95 -9.61
CA ASN A 628 -0.60 -9.37 -9.54
C ASN A 628 -1.73 -9.66 -8.53
N PRO A 629 -2.37 -10.84 -8.60
CA PRO A 629 -3.48 -11.17 -7.71
C PRO A 629 -3.13 -11.17 -6.23
N ASP A 630 -1.94 -11.65 -5.84
CA ASP A 630 -1.60 -11.91 -4.43
C ASP A 630 -1.34 -10.60 -3.69
N THR A 631 -0.54 -9.72 -4.29
CA THR A 631 -0.32 -8.34 -3.87
C THR A 631 -1.66 -7.59 -3.74
N LEU A 632 -2.50 -7.62 -4.78
CA LEU A 632 -3.73 -6.84 -4.82
C LEU A 632 -4.91 -7.47 -4.02
N GLN A 633 -4.73 -8.66 -3.46
CA GLN A 633 -5.69 -9.30 -2.55
C GLN A 633 -5.39 -9.07 -1.07
N GLY A 634 -4.28 -8.40 -0.77
CA GLY A 634 -3.86 -8.08 0.60
C GLY A 634 -3.03 -9.17 1.28
N SER A 635 -2.48 -10.12 0.50
CA SER A 635 -1.53 -11.10 1.05
C SER A 635 -0.17 -10.49 1.38
N PHE A 636 0.16 -9.36 0.73
CA PHE A 636 1.35 -8.58 1.05
C PHE A 636 0.92 -7.28 1.75
N ARG A 637 1.70 -6.82 2.73
CA ARG A 637 1.68 -5.42 3.15
C ARG A 637 2.23 -4.59 2.00
N GLU A 638 1.45 -3.60 1.56
CA GLU A 638 1.83 -2.78 0.42
C GLU A 638 1.42 -1.34 0.63
N PHE A 639 2.20 -0.39 0.12
CA PHE A 639 1.95 1.02 0.31
C PHE A 639 2.21 1.85 -0.95
N GLY A 640 1.37 2.85 -1.16
CA GLY A 640 1.40 3.73 -2.32
C GLY A 640 0.40 4.87 -2.17
N ALA A 641 0.28 5.65 -3.23
CA ALA A 641 -0.63 6.78 -3.26
C ALA A 641 -1.11 7.12 -4.67
N GLN A 642 -2.39 7.52 -4.73
CA GLN A 642 -2.95 8.27 -5.84
C GLN A 642 -2.65 9.75 -5.65
N VAL A 643 -1.98 10.37 -6.63
CA VAL A 643 -1.49 11.75 -6.59
C VAL A 643 -2.17 12.56 -7.68
N PHE A 644 -2.85 13.64 -7.29
CA PHE A 644 -3.51 14.57 -8.22
C PHE A 644 -2.60 15.78 -8.46
N SER A 645 -1.64 15.61 -9.36
CA SER A 645 -0.70 16.65 -9.76
C SER A 645 -0.45 16.57 -11.27
N THR A 646 -0.92 17.57 -12.01
CA THR A 646 -0.67 17.70 -13.44
C THR A 646 0.83 17.87 -13.73
N ASP A 647 1.54 18.62 -12.88
CA ASP A 647 2.97 18.89 -13.06
C ASP A 647 3.78 17.58 -13.03
N GLU A 648 3.51 16.73 -12.03
CA GLU A 648 4.18 15.44 -11.87
C GLU A 648 3.72 14.41 -12.92
N ALA A 649 2.42 14.38 -13.25
CA ALA A 649 1.87 13.51 -14.28
C ALA A 649 2.47 13.80 -15.65
N VAL A 650 2.47 15.06 -16.09
CA VAL A 650 3.05 15.47 -17.37
C VAL A 650 4.56 15.20 -17.41
N SER A 651 5.29 15.47 -16.32
CA SER A 651 6.72 15.17 -16.25
C SER A 651 7.01 13.68 -16.41
N PHE A 652 6.26 12.83 -15.71
CA PHE A 652 6.37 11.37 -15.86
C PHE A 652 6.04 10.92 -17.28
N GLU A 653 4.92 11.40 -17.86
CA GLU A 653 4.50 11.00 -19.20
C GLU A 653 5.51 11.41 -20.28
N ALA A 654 6.15 12.59 -20.14
CA ALA A 654 7.18 13.04 -21.06
C ALA A 654 8.42 12.12 -21.04
N ASP A 655 8.90 11.75 -19.85
CA ASP A 655 10.02 10.82 -19.70
C ASP A 655 9.65 9.41 -20.18
N PHE A 656 8.43 8.95 -19.87
CA PHE A 656 7.91 7.66 -20.33
C PHE A 656 7.87 7.59 -21.86
N LEU A 657 7.30 8.59 -22.53
CA LEU A 657 7.19 8.62 -24.00
C LEU A 657 8.56 8.72 -24.68
N LYS A 658 9.51 9.44 -24.07
CA LYS A 658 10.90 9.49 -24.53
C LYS A 658 11.55 8.11 -24.46
N ASP A 659 11.42 7.40 -23.34
CA ASP A 659 11.96 6.04 -23.20
C ASP A 659 11.23 5.04 -24.11
N TRP A 660 9.91 5.18 -24.26
CA TRP A 660 9.08 4.38 -25.16
C TRP A 660 9.56 4.48 -26.60
N ALA A 661 9.89 5.67 -27.09
CA ALA A 661 10.37 5.90 -28.46
C ALA A 661 11.82 5.43 -28.69
N ASP A 662 12.60 5.20 -27.63
CA ASP A 662 14.01 4.81 -27.73
C ASP A 662 14.19 3.29 -27.84
N HIS A 663 14.51 2.81 -29.04
CA HIS A 663 14.79 1.40 -29.33
C HIS A 663 16.00 0.82 -28.58
N LYS A 664 16.89 1.66 -28.04
CA LYS A 664 17.99 1.22 -27.16
C LYS A 664 17.53 0.97 -25.74
N LYS A 665 16.39 1.53 -25.33
CA LYS A 665 15.81 1.36 -23.99
C LYS A 665 14.63 0.42 -23.94
N THR A 666 13.91 0.25 -25.04
CA THR A 666 12.72 -0.59 -25.10
C THR A 666 12.71 -1.48 -26.34
N HIS A 667 11.93 -2.56 -26.29
CA HIS A 667 11.69 -3.45 -27.42
C HIS A 667 10.25 -3.95 -27.41
N ALA A 668 9.71 -4.24 -28.60
CA ALA A 668 8.41 -4.89 -28.72
C ALA A 668 8.49 -6.31 -28.17
N MET A 669 7.44 -6.76 -27.47
CA MET A 669 7.33 -8.15 -27.04
C MET A 669 6.78 -9.00 -28.18
N ASP A 670 7.50 -10.07 -28.51
CA ASP A 670 7.09 -11.00 -29.57
C ASP A 670 6.14 -12.08 -29.01
N ILE A 671 4.88 -11.69 -28.82
CA ILE A 671 3.85 -12.57 -28.23
C ILE A 671 3.39 -13.63 -29.22
N GLU A 672 3.41 -13.36 -30.52
CA GLU A 672 3.00 -14.32 -31.55
C GLU A 672 3.99 -15.47 -31.69
N ASN A 673 5.28 -15.20 -31.48
CA ASN A 673 6.32 -16.23 -31.52
C ASN A 673 6.79 -16.66 -30.12
N PHE A 674 6.05 -16.28 -29.06
CA PHE A 674 6.40 -16.62 -27.69
C PHE A 674 6.54 -18.14 -27.53
N ARG A 675 7.68 -18.55 -26.94
CA ARG A 675 7.97 -19.93 -26.58
C ARG A 675 8.32 -20.00 -25.10
N ALA A 676 7.52 -20.74 -24.36
CA ALA A 676 7.80 -21.02 -22.96
C ALA A 676 9.04 -21.90 -22.83
N LYS A 677 9.84 -21.67 -21.78
CA LYS A 677 11.07 -22.43 -21.52
C LYS A 677 10.96 -23.28 -20.25
N ILE A 678 10.87 -24.60 -20.39
CA ILE A 678 10.79 -25.54 -19.27
C ILE A 678 12.02 -26.44 -19.26
N GLY A 679 12.73 -26.51 -18.13
CA GLY A 679 13.91 -27.36 -17.98
C GLY A 679 15.00 -27.08 -19.02
N GLY A 680 15.16 -25.82 -19.42
CA GLY A 680 16.12 -25.41 -20.45
C GLY A 680 15.66 -25.58 -21.90
N LYS A 681 14.54 -26.27 -22.15
CA LYS A 681 13.99 -26.50 -23.50
C LYS A 681 12.89 -25.51 -23.82
N GLU A 682 12.89 -25.00 -25.05
CA GLU A 682 11.78 -24.22 -25.59
C GLU A 682 10.64 -25.15 -26.01
N LEU A 683 9.42 -24.81 -25.63
CA LEU A 683 8.22 -25.48 -26.08
C LEU A 683 7.78 -24.94 -27.45
N SER A 684 6.93 -25.69 -28.14
CA SER A 684 6.30 -25.20 -29.37
C SER A 684 5.41 -23.97 -29.08
N LYS A 685 5.12 -23.19 -30.12
CA LYS A 685 4.26 -22.00 -29.99
C LYS A 685 2.85 -22.40 -29.52
N GLU A 686 2.34 -23.51 -30.05
CA GLU A 686 1.01 -24.05 -29.75
C GLU A 686 0.91 -24.48 -28.28
N ILE A 687 1.92 -25.19 -27.77
CA ILE A 687 1.97 -25.60 -26.37
C ILE A 687 2.10 -24.38 -25.45
N SER A 688 2.93 -23.41 -25.83
CA SER A 688 3.12 -22.18 -25.04
C SER A 688 1.83 -21.36 -24.98
N ALA A 689 1.11 -21.25 -26.10
CA ALA A 689 -0.20 -20.61 -26.16
C ALA A 689 -1.22 -21.34 -25.29
N LEU A 690 -1.24 -22.68 -25.32
CA LEU A 690 -2.12 -23.49 -24.47
C LEU A 690 -1.84 -23.25 -22.97
N ILE A 691 -0.57 -23.18 -22.55
CA ILE A 691 -0.19 -22.87 -21.16
C ILE A 691 -0.73 -21.49 -20.77
N ASN A 692 -0.54 -20.47 -21.60
CA ASN A 692 -1.07 -19.13 -21.33
C ASN A 692 -2.61 -19.13 -21.26
N SER A 693 -3.31 -19.86 -22.15
CA SER A 693 -4.77 -19.95 -22.12
C SER A 693 -5.30 -20.64 -20.86
N ILE A 694 -4.71 -21.77 -20.47
CA ILE A 694 -5.09 -22.49 -19.24
C ILE A 694 -4.79 -21.63 -18.01
N GLY A 695 -3.59 -21.03 -17.94
CA GLY A 695 -3.19 -20.16 -16.84
C GLY A 695 -4.13 -18.97 -16.70
N SER A 696 -4.46 -18.30 -17.80
CA SER A 696 -5.39 -17.16 -17.81
C SER A 696 -6.79 -17.55 -17.34
N ALA A 697 -7.31 -18.69 -17.81
CA ALA A 697 -8.61 -19.21 -17.36
C ALA A 697 -8.61 -19.52 -15.85
N LEU A 698 -7.54 -20.12 -15.35
CA LEU A 698 -7.36 -20.42 -13.92
C LEU A 698 -7.34 -19.15 -13.09
N PHE A 699 -6.50 -18.17 -13.45
CA PHE A 699 -6.40 -16.89 -12.73
C PHE A 699 -7.70 -16.09 -12.80
N ARG A 700 -8.45 -16.16 -13.92
CA ARG A 700 -9.79 -15.57 -14.02
C ARG A 700 -10.78 -16.19 -13.03
N ALA A 701 -10.66 -17.50 -12.79
CA ALA A 701 -11.51 -18.25 -11.86
C ALA A 701 -11.03 -18.25 -10.41
N LYS A 702 -9.79 -17.82 -10.11
CA LYS A 702 -9.11 -17.90 -8.80
C LYS A 702 -10.02 -17.51 -7.64
N ASP A 703 -10.49 -16.27 -7.58
CA ASP A 703 -11.25 -15.74 -6.43
C ASP A 703 -12.55 -16.51 -6.18
N ARG A 704 -13.20 -16.97 -7.26
CA ARG A 704 -14.42 -17.79 -7.16
C ARG A 704 -14.10 -19.16 -6.58
N LEU A 705 -13.02 -19.79 -7.04
CA LEU A 705 -12.57 -21.10 -6.55
C LEU A 705 -12.12 -21.02 -5.10
N GLU A 706 -11.46 -19.94 -4.72
CA GLU A 706 -10.95 -19.72 -3.35
C GLU A 706 -11.98 -19.15 -2.39
N ARG A 707 -13.18 -18.78 -2.88
CA ARG A 707 -14.20 -18.13 -2.07
C ARG A 707 -13.63 -16.88 -1.37
N ARG A 708 -12.91 -16.02 -2.10
CA ARG A 708 -12.36 -14.76 -1.55
C ARG A 708 -13.26 -13.57 -1.86
N PHE A 709 -13.36 -12.66 -0.90
CA PHE A 709 -14.14 -11.41 -0.97
C PHE A 709 -13.30 -10.22 -1.43
#